data_AF-A0A957RGI8-F1
#
_entry.id   AF-A0A957RGI8-F1
#
_cell.length_a   1.000
_cell.length_b   1.000
_cell.length_c   1.000
_cell.angle_alpha   90.00
_cell.angle_beta   90.00
_cell.angle_gamma   90.00
#
_symmetry.space_group_name_H-M   'P 1'
#
loop_
_entity.id
_entity.type
_entity.pdbx_description
1 polymer ?
#
loop_
_entity_poly.entity_id
_entity_poly.type
_entity_poly.pdbx_seq_one_letter_code
_entity_poly.pdbx_strand_id
1 'polypeptide(L)'
;MQARIQAILFDLDGVITDTAEYHYLAWQRLADEEGLPFNRERNELLRGVSRRASLEIILDGRVLDEATLQAWMARKNGYYQDLLQQVSPDDLLPGVAALLDEIEAAGLQAAIVSASKNALTALDRLGITRRFAVIIAGPEDDAPSGYRRPKPCPDLFLLAAQRLNLPPAACLVVEDAASGIEGARAAGMTAVGIGPSERLATADLVVFDLAGVGLARLLAAATWHVNEAAFNAASPHHMETALTTGNGYLSTRGALEEGFPGDRQATLIHGLWDDAPIVFTELANAFDWTALELRIDGASFRLDQGEVSAYARRLDLRRGRVERRLYWRAPGGTPVELTFTRVASLADPHVLVLRVTVTALEGAAEIRLRPWLNGHVENEGLLHWQELEQGNAGDAVCLTSITRHTGKRLAMAMTVTAGVNGKELAGAYADCPGAPGWDVTTRLPAGATLTLDKLVSVYTSRDTDDPVGAAERKVGEMKRMGFDAIEHSNESAWRKFWQAADVLIEGDDDAQLAVRHALYQLRIAASATDDRVSIGAKSLSGFGYRGHAFWDTEIFVLPFFTYVQPTIARNLLMYRRRTIDGARRKAAANGFAGAQFAWESAETGDEVTPRWVPGPQGEELIRIWCGDIELHITADIAYAIRQYWKVTGDDQFMMEAGVAIVLEGALFWESRAEPDTPQPGCYSISDVIGPDEYHEHVDNNAYTNATAAWQLRFAADCLAWLTRNAPAQANALRLRLDLTDGRLARWADIADNLLILQDPESGLIEQFAGFFNLAEVDWPAVQDRTESMQVILGIDGANEHQVLKQPDVLMLMALLPDEFSHSELQVNWAYYNPRTDHSYGSSLGPAMMARVACLMGQPEVAYEHFMRAARADIFNVRGNAGDGMHIASSGGLWQALVFGFAGLRQDGDGITTSPQLPSRWRRLAFKVRIHDQWHEVDIRRSA
;
A
#
# COMPACT_ATOMS: atom_id res chain seq x y z
N MET A 1 -16.02 -1.13 -0.77
CA MET A 1 -15.50 -1.89 0.39
C MET A 1 -14.78 -3.12 -0.12
N GLN A 2 -13.65 -3.49 0.51
CA GLN A 2 -12.87 -4.67 0.13
C GLN A 2 -13.76 -5.92 0.10
N ALA A 3 -13.85 -6.57 -1.06
CA ALA A 3 -14.66 -7.77 -1.23
C ALA A 3 -13.87 -9.02 -0.86
N ARG A 4 -14.41 -9.85 0.05
CA ARG A 4 -13.92 -11.21 0.28
C ARG A 4 -14.43 -12.10 -0.86
N ILE A 5 -13.64 -13.09 -1.26
CA ILE A 5 -14.09 -14.08 -2.24
C ILE A 5 -15.26 -14.87 -1.65
N GLN A 6 -16.36 -14.91 -2.40
CA GLN A 6 -17.62 -15.59 -2.07
C GLN A 6 -18.01 -16.61 -3.14
N ALA A 7 -17.40 -16.56 -4.34
CA ALA A 7 -17.63 -17.54 -5.39
C ALA A 7 -16.38 -17.90 -6.20
N ILE A 8 -16.36 -19.13 -6.71
CA ILE A 8 -15.38 -19.61 -7.68
C ILE A 8 -16.07 -19.94 -9.00
N LEU A 9 -15.61 -19.31 -10.06
CA LEU A 9 -16.09 -19.45 -11.43
C LEU A 9 -15.08 -20.31 -12.20
N PHE A 10 -15.51 -21.42 -12.74
CA PHE A 10 -14.66 -22.34 -13.49
C PHE A 10 -14.94 -22.22 -14.98
N ASP A 11 -13.89 -22.21 -15.81
CA ASP A 11 -14.07 -22.76 -17.16
C ASP A 11 -14.38 -24.26 -17.06
N LEU A 12 -15.01 -24.81 -18.11
CA LEU A 12 -15.37 -26.22 -18.14
C LEU A 12 -14.25 -27.05 -18.77
N ASP A 13 -13.83 -26.67 -19.97
CA ASP A 13 -12.96 -27.43 -20.85
C ASP A 13 -11.49 -27.24 -20.37
N GLY A 14 -10.80 -28.33 -20.03
CA GLY A 14 -9.41 -28.27 -19.55
C GLY A 14 -9.23 -27.88 -18.06
N VAL A 15 -10.33 -27.55 -17.37
CA VAL A 15 -10.34 -27.26 -15.92
C VAL A 15 -11.14 -28.28 -15.13
N ILE A 16 -12.39 -28.54 -15.53
CA ILE A 16 -13.26 -29.53 -14.88
C ILE A 16 -13.13 -30.91 -15.54
N THR A 17 -13.04 -30.94 -16.86
CA THR A 17 -12.97 -32.16 -17.68
C THR A 17 -12.18 -31.90 -18.98
N ASP A 18 -11.54 -32.90 -19.57
CA ASP A 18 -10.79 -32.76 -20.83
C ASP A 18 -11.69 -32.95 -22.07
N THR A 19 -12.78 -32.18 -22.14
CA THR A 19 -13.65 -32.15 -23.33
C THR A 19 -13.03 -31.41 -24.52
N ALA A 20 -11.88 -30.76 -24.31
CA ALA A 20 -11.08 -30.14 -25.36
C ALA A 20 -10.61 -31.16 -26.42
N GLU A 21 -10.31 -32.40 -26.01
CA GLU A 21 -9.98 -33.48 -26.94
C GLU A 21 -11.16 -33.82 -27.88
N TYR A 22 -12.40 -33.80 -27.37
CA TYR A 22 -13.58 -34.03 -28.21
C TYR A 22 -13.85 -32.86 -29.16
N HIS A 23 -13.49 -31.64 -28.78
CA HIS A 23 -13.50 -30.51 -29.68
C HIS A 23 -12.52 -30.70 -30.85
N TYR A 24 -11.30 -31.17 -30.56
CA TYR A 24 -10.30 -31.51 -31.57
C TYR A 24 -10.79 -32.60 -32.53
N LEU A 25 -11.28 -33.74 -32.00
CA LEU A 25 -11.76 -34.86 -32.83
C LEU A 25 -12.93 -34.46 -33.73
N ALA A 26 -13.85 -33.64 -33.23
CA ALA A 26 -14.97 -33.13 -34.02
C ALA A 26 -14.52 -32.17 -35.14
N TRP A 27 -13.53 -31.31 -34.88
CA TRP A 27 -12.94 -30.45 -35.91
C TRP A 27 -12.12 -31.24 -36.93
N GLN A 28 -11.32 -32.22 -36.47
CA GLN A 28 -10.54 -33.11 -37.33
C GLN A 28 -11.44 -33.88 -38.29
N ARG A 29 -12.53 -34.46 -37.78
CA ARG A 29 -13.52 -35.15 -38.62
C ARG A 29 -14.13 -34.23 -39.68
N LEU A 30 -14.53 -33.01 -39.30
CA LEU A 30 -15.04 -32.04 -40.27
C LEU A 30 -13.98 -31.68 -41.32
N ALA A 31 -12.75 -31.42 -40.88
CA ALA A 31 -11.64 -31.06 -41.77
C ALA A 31 -11.30 -32.18 -42.74
N ASP A 32 -11.25 -33.43 -42.28
CA ASP A 32 -10.99 -34.61 -43.11
C ASP A 32 -12.08 -34.80 -44.17
N GLU A 33 -13.35 -34.62 -43.81
CA GLU A 33 -14.50 -34.70 -44.72
C GLU A 33 -14.47 -33.61 -45.80
N GLU A 34 -13.99 -32.42 -45.45
CA GLU A 34 -13.93 -31.25 -46.35
C GLU A 34 -12.55 -31.06 -47.03
N GLY A 35 -11.62 -31.98 -46.79
CA GLY A 35 -10.26 -31.96 -47.36
C GLY A 35 -9.39 -30.78 -46.88
N LEU A 36 -9.59 -30.31 -45.64
CA LEU A 36 -8.85 -29.20 -45.05
C LEU A 36 -7.67 -29.72 -44.19
N PRO A 37 -6.47 -29.11 -44.31
CA PRO A 37 -5.33 -29.50 -43.49
C PRO A 37 -5.54 -29.06 -42.04
N PHE A 38 -5.80 -30.01 -41.15
CA PHE A 38 -5.96 -29.76 -39.71
C PHE A 38 -5.22 -30.84 -38.91
N ASN A 39 -4.54 -30.42 -37.84
CA ASN A 39 -3.77 -31.28 -36.95
C ASN A 39 -3.75 -30.68 -35.54
N ARG A 40 -3.14 -31.39 -34.58
CA ARG A 40 -3.07 -30.95 -33.17
C ARG A 40 -2.35 -29.61 -32.98
N GLU A 41 -1.31 -29.35 -33.76
CA GLU A 41 -0.57 -28.09 -33.71
C GLU A 41 -1.47 -26.90 -34.12
N ARG A 42 -2.26 -27.05 -35.19
CA ARG A 42 -3.27 -26.05 -35.58
C ARG A 42 -4.42 -25.96 -34.58
N ASN A 43 -4.78 -27.05 -33.89
CA ASN A 43 -5.84 -27.04 -32.87
C ASN A 43 -5.51 -26.14 -31.67
N GLU A 44 -4.23 -25.96 -31.33
CA GLU A 44 -3.85 -25.04 -30.25
C GLU A 44 -4.25 -23.59 -30.55
N LEU A 45 -4.33 -23.19 -31.82
CA LEU A 45 -4.85 -21.88 -32.23
C LEU A 45 -6.36 -21.73 -31.97
N LEU A 46 -7.08 -22.84 -31.72
CA LEU A 46 -8.52 -22.86 -31.48
C LEU A 46 -8.88 -22.81 -29.98
N ARG A 47 -7.91 -22.88 -29.07
CA ARG A 47 -8.17 -22.89 -27.63
C ARG A 47 -8.72 -21.52 -27.19
N GLY A 48 -9.86 -21.53 -26.50
CA GLY A 48 -10.48 -20.30 -25.97
C GLY A 48 -11.06 -19.35 -27.02
N VAL A 49 -11.19 -19.77 -28.29
CA VAL A 49 -11.87 -18.98 -29.35
C VAL A 49 -13.27 -19.53 -29.66
N SER A 50 -14.14 -18.66 -30.18
CA SER A 50 -15.50 -19.07 -30.54
C SER A 50 -15.51 -20.13 -31.65
N ARG A 51 -16.61 -20.89 -31.75
CA ARG A 51 -16.81 -21.89 -32.83
C ARG A 51 -16.69 -21.28 -34.23
N ARG A 52 -17.16 -20.04 -34.39
CA ARG A 52 -17.10 -19.32 -35.66
C ARG A 52 -15.66 -18.96 -36.02
N ALA A 53 -14.95 -18.30 -35.09
CA ALA A 53 -13.55 -17.96 -35.26
C ALA A 53 -12.68 -19.21 -35.48
N SER A 54 -13.01 -20.31 -34.80
CA SER A 54 -12.33 -21.59 -35.00
C SER A 54 -12.42 -22.08 -36.45
N LEU A 55 -13.63 -22.04 -37.02
CA LEU A 55 -13.85 -22.44 -38.40
C LEU A 55 -13.09 -21.52 -39.37
N GLU A 56 -13.08 -20.21 -39.12
CA GLU A 56 -12.35 -19.24 -39.94
C GLU A 56 -10.83 -19.49 -39.93
N ILE A 57 -10.26 -19.87 -38.78
CA ILE A 57 -8.85 -20.28 -38.66
C ILE A 57 -8.57 -21.56 -39.46
N ILE A 58 -9.46 -22.55 -39.39
CA ILE A 58 -9.31 -23.82 -40.13
C ILE A 58 -9.41 -23.58 -41.65
N LEU A 59 -10.24 -22.63 -42.08
CA LEU A 59 -10.44 -22.28 -43.48
C LEU A 59 -9.22 -21.58 -44.10
N ASP A 60 -8.37 -20.96 -43.30
CA ASP A 60 -7.08 -20.39 -43.72
C ASP A 60 -7.20 -19.45 -44.93
N GLY A 61 -8.18 -18.54 -44.87
CA GLY A 61 -8.48 -17.59 -45.95
C GLY A 61 -9.40 -18.12 -47.06
N ARG A 62 -9.86 -19.38 -47.00
CA ARG A 62 -10.91 -19.90 -47.88
C ARG A 62 -12.25 -19.22 -47.56
N VAL A 63 -12.80 -18.51 -48.55
CA VAL A 63 -14.10 -17.83 -48.42
C VAL A 63 -15.22 -18.82 -48.72
N LEU A 64 -16.14 -18.97 -47.76
CA LEU A 64 -17.39 -19.71 -47.91
C LEU A 64 -18.57 -18.75 -47.72
N ASP A 65 -19.72 -19.07 -48.30
CA ASP A 65 -20.95 -18.33 -48.01
C ASP A 65 -21.44 -18.63 -46.58
N GLU A 66 -22.25 -17.73 -46.03
CA GLU A 66 -22.71 -17.81 -44.64
C GLU A 66 -23.58 -19.05 -44.37
N ALA A 67 -24.39 -19.49 -45.34
CA ALA A 67 -25.23 -20.67 -45.17
C ALA A 67 -24.38 -21.94 -45.02
N THR A 68 -23.32 -22.06 -45.82
CA THR A 68 -22.36 -23.17 -45.74
C THR A 68 -21.61 -23.15 -44.40
N LEU A 69 -21.15 -21.98 -43.95
CA LEU A 69 -20.47 -21.85 -42.65
C LEU A 69 -21.36 -22.29 -41.49
N GLN A 70 -22.63 -21.87 -41.48
CA GLN A 70 -23.61 -22.31 -40.48
C GLN A 70 -23.84 -23.82 -40.53
N ALA A 71 -23.98 -24.40 -41.73
CA ALA A 71 -24.17 -25.84 -41.89
C ALA A 71 -22.97 -26.64 -41.35
N TRP A 72 -21.75 -26.20 -41.62
CA TRP A 72 -20.53 -26.87 -41.13
C TRP A 72 -20.37 -26.75 -39.61
N MET A 73 -20.65 -25.56 -39.05
CA MET A 73 -20.66 -25.37 -37.59
C MET A 73 -21.72 -26.26 -36.90
N ALA A 74 -22.90 -26.43 -37.51
CA ALA A 74 -23.93 -27.33 -37.02
C ALA A 74 -23.48 -28.80 -37.11
N ARG A 75 -22.85 -29.21 -38.23
CA ARG A 75 -22.34 -30.56 -38.43
C ARG A 75 -21.25 -30.93 -37.42
N LYS A 76 -20.27 -30.05 -37.22
CA LYS A 76 -19.24 -30.21 -36.18
C LYS A 76 -19.86 -30.32 -34.79
N ASN A 77 -20.90 -29.53 -34.51
CA ASN A 77 -21.60 -29.62 -33.22
C ASN A 77 -22.28 -30.97 -33.03
N GLY A 78 -22.87 -31.54 -34.08
CA GLY A 78 -23.41 -32.90 -34.05
C GLY A 78 -22.35 -33.94 -33.67
N TYR A 79 -21.18 -33.90 -34.32
CA TYR A 79 -20.06 -34.80 -33.98
C TYR A 79 -19.61 -34.65 -32.53
N TYR A 80 -19.55 -33.42 -32.04
CA TYR A 80 -19.21 -33.15 -30.65
C TYR A 80 -20.27 -33.67 -29.66
N GLN A 81 -21.56 -33.52 -29.97
CA GLN A 81 -22.65 -34.05 -29.15
C GLN A 81 -22.64 -35.58 -29.09
N ASP A 82 -22.28 -36.26 -30.18
CA ASP A 82 -22.12 -37.72 -30.22
C ASP A 82 -20.96 -38.17 -29.30
N LEU A 83 -19.83 -37.46 -29.34
CA LEU A 83 -18.67 -37.73 -28.47
C LEU A 83 -18.99 -37.47 -27.00
N LEU A 84 -19.74 -36.40 -26.69
CA LEU A 84 -20.17 -36.08 -25.33
C LEU A 84 -21.01 -37.18 -24.66
N GLN A 85 -21.65 -38.07 -25.43
CA GLN A 85 -22.38 -39.20 -24.85
C GLN A 85 -21.49 -40.21 -24.12
N GLN A 86 -20.18 -40.17 -24.37
CA GLN A 86 -19.18 -41.04 -23.76
C GLN A 86 -18.67 -40.49 -22.42
N VAL A 87 -18.93 -39.21 -22.10
CA VAL A 87 -18.55 -38.59 -20.82
C VAL A 87 -19.25 -39.29 -19.65
N SER A 88 -18.47 -39.53 -18.61
CA SER A 88 -18.86 -40.17 -17.36
C SER A 88 -18.24 -39.43 -16.16
N PRO A 89 -18.68 -39.70 -14.92
CA PRO A 89 -18.07 -39.10 -13.73
C PRO A 89 -16.56 -39.37 -13.56
N ASP A 90 -16.02 -40.42 -14.18
CA ASP A 90 -14.59 -40.76 -14.15
C ASP A 90 -13.74 -39.81 -15.01
N ASP A 91 -14.37 -38.99 -15.85
CA ASP A 91 -13.73 -37.98 -16.71
C ASP A 91 -13.55 -36.61 -16.00
N LEU A 92 -13.73 -36.55 -14.68
CA LEU A 92 -13.34 -35.40 -13.86
C LEU A 92 -11.82 -35.32 -13.76
N LEU A 93 -11.26 -34.13 -14.00
CA LEU A 93 -9.82 -33.94 -13.85
C LEU A 93 -9.37 -34.12 -12.39
N PRO A 94 -8.13 -34.60 -12.16
CA PRO A 94 -7.61 -34.83 -10.82
C PRO A 94 -7.74 -33.60 -9.91
N GLY A 95 -8.25 -33.81 -8.69
CA GLY A 95 -8.42 -32.75 -7.67
C GLY A 95 -9.73 -31.97 -7.74
N VAL A 96 -10.47 -31.99 -8.87
CA VAL A 96 -11.72 -31.23 -9.05
C VAL A 96 -12.76 -31.59 -7.98
N ALA A 97 -13.02 -32.89 -7.77
CA ALA A 97 -14.02 -33.33 -6.80
C ALA A 97 -13.69 -32.87 -5.37
N ALA A 98 -12.44 -33.03 -4.94
CA ALA A 98 -11.97 -32.60 -3.62
C ALA A 98 -12.08 -31.08 -3.44
N LEU A 99 -11.72 -30.31 -4.48
CA LEU A 99 -11.84 -28.86 -4.45
C LEU A 99 -13.31 -28.40 -4.35
N LEU A 100 -14.23 -29.03 -5.08
CA LEU A 100 -15.66 -28.73 -4.97
C LEU A 100 -16.19 -29.04 -3.57
N ASP A 101 -15.73 -30.12 -2.93
CA ASP A 101 -16.08 -30.45 -1.55
C ASP A 101 -15.56 -29.39 -0.56
N GLU A 102 -14.34 -28.88 -0.77
CA GLU A 102 -13.79 -27.79 0.04
C GLU A 102 -14.56 -26.47 -0.14
N ILE A 103 -14.96 -26.14 -1.36
CA ILE A 103 -15.77 -24.95 -1.70
C ILE A 103 -17.12 -25.00 -0.97
N GLU A 104 -17.79 -26.15 -1.03
CA GLU A 104 -19.08 -26.37 -0.38
C GLU A 104 -18.94 -26.34 1.15
N ALA A 105 -17.92 -26.97 1.70
CA ALA A 105 -17.63 -26.93 3.14
C ALA A 105 -17.31 -25.51 3.65
N ALA A 106 -16.71 -24.67 2.80
CA ALA A 106 -16.45 -23.26 3.09
C ALA A 106 -17.68 -22.34 2.90
N GLY A 107 -18.80 -22.86 2.38
CA GLY A 107 -20.01 -22.09 2.10
C GLY A 107 -19.87 -21.12 0.92
N LEU A 108 -18.90 -21.35 0.02
CA LEU A 108 -18.71 -20.54 -1.18
C LEU A 108 -19.61 -21.06 -2.32
N GLN A 109 -20.03 -20.16 -3.22
CA GLN A 109 -20.77 -20.54 -4.42
C GLN A 109 -19.81 -21.00 -5.52
N ALA A 110 -20.25 -21.93 -6.37
CA ALA A 110 -19.53 -22.30 -7.58
C ALA A 110 -20.36 -21.96 -8.82
N ALA A 111 -19.69 -21.55 -9.90
CA ALA A 111 -20.32 -21.32 -11.19
C ALA A 111 -19.46 -21.83 -12.35
N ILE A 112 -20.10 -22.09 -13.49
CA ILE A 112 -19.43 -22.44 -14.75
C ILE A 112 -19.57 -21.29 -15.73
N VAL A 113 -18.46 -20.92 -16.38
CA VAL A 113 -18.44 -19.92 -17.44
C VAL A 113 -17.68 -20.49 -18.64
N SER A 114 -18.42 -21.11 -19.55
CA SER A 114 -17.88 -21.74 -20.76
C SER A 114 -18.38 -21.04 -22.02
N ALA A 115 -17.57 -21.03 -23.08
CA ALA A 115 -18.00 -20.59 -24.41
C ALA A 115 -18.90 -21.64 -25.12
N SER A 116 -19.00 -22.86 -24.58
CA SER A 116 -19.74 -23.97 -25.19
C SER A 116 -21.22 -23.96 -24.82
N LYS A 117 -22.09 -23.90 -25.83
CA LYS A 117 -23.55 -24.09 -25.64
C LYS A 117 -23.92 -25.49 -25.09
N ASN A 118 -22.99 -26.44 -25.09
CA ASN A 118 -23.22 -27.80 -24.60
C ASN A 118 -22.73 -28.01 -23.14
N ALA A 119 -22.29 -26.95 -22.45
CA ALA A 119 -21.72 -27.05 -21.10
C ALA A 119 -22.64 -27.78 -20.11
N LEU A 120 -23.95 -27.48 -20.14
CA LEU A 120 -24.94 -28.15 -19.29
C LEU A 120 -25.00 -29.67 -19.54
N THR A 121 -24.97 -30.09 -20.81
CA THR A 121 -25.00 -31.52 -21.18
C THR A 121 -23.77 -32.25 -20.63
N ALA A 122 -22.58 -31.64 -20.70
CA ALA A 122 -21.36 -32.22 -20.16
C ALA A 122 -21.43 -32.35 -18.62
N LEU A 123 -21.88 -31.30 -17.92
CA LEU A 123 -22.03 -31.30 -16.47
C LEU A 123 -23.04 -32.37 -15.98
N ASP A 124 -24.14 -32.56 -16.71
CA ASP A 124 -25.15 -33.58 -16.39
C ASP A 124 -24.57 -35.00 -16.49
N ARG A 125 -23.69 -35.24 -17.48
CA ARG A 125 -22.99 -36.51 -17.65
C ARG A 125 -21.91 -36.75 -16.60
N LEU A 126 -21.20 -35.71 -16.19
CA LEU A 126 -20.24 -35.75 -15.08
C LEU A 126 -20.94 -35.93 -13.71
N GLY A 127 -22.26 -35.68 -13.63
CA GLY A 127 -23.04 -35.85 -12.40
C GLY A 127 -22.86 -34.70 -11.38
N ILE A 128 -22.30 -33.56 -11.79
CA ILE A 128 -21.95 -32.44 -10.90
C ILE A 128 -22.74 -31.16 -11.14
N THR A 129 -23.71 -31.13 -12.06
CA THR A 129 -24.53 -29.94 -12.38
C THR A 129 -25.08 -29.24 -11.12
N ARG A 130 -25.56 -30.01 -10.14
CA ARG A 130 -26.15 -29.47 -8.90
C ARG A 130 -25.15 -28.81 -7.95
N ARG A 131 -23.85 -28.98 -8.18
CA ARG A 131 -22.78 -28.33 -7.40
C ARG A 131 -22.58 -26.86 -7.82
N PHE A 132 -23.14 -26.44 -8.96
CA PHE A 132 -23.00 -25.07 -9.49
C PHE A 132 -24.30 -24.29 -9.36
N ALA A 133 -24.23 -23.10 -8.74
CA ALA A 133 -25.36 -22.20 -8.57
C ALA A 133 -25.74 -21.50 -9.89
N VAL A 134 -24.74 -21.22 -10.75
CA VAL A 134 -24.92 -20.54 -12.03
C VAL A 134 -24.11 -21.25 -13.11
N ILE A 135 -24.67 -21.40 -14.30
CA ILE A 135 -24.01 -21.96 -15.48
C ILE A 135 -24.24 -20.99 -16.64
N ILE A 136 -23.16 -20.43 -17.18
CA ILE A 136 -23.14 -19.61 -18.40
C ILE A 136 -22.59 -20.47 -19.54
N ALA A 137 -23.41 -20.68 -20.58
CA ALA A 137 -23.12 -21.59 -21.69
C ALA A 137 -23.09 -20.85 -23.04
N GLY A 138 -21.98 -20.18 -23.33
CA GLY A 138 -21.79 -19.29 -24.48
C GLY A 138 -22.39 -17.90 -24.28
N PRO A 139 -22.30 -17.01 -25.29
CA PRO A 139 -23.08 -15.78 -25.32
C PRO A 139 -24.57 -16.07 -25.14
N GLU A 140 -25.21 -15.43 -24.17
CA GLU A 140 -26.63 -15.64 -23.90
C GLU A 140 -27.48 -14.59 -24.62
N ASP A 141 -28.47 -15.07 -25.36
CA ASP A 141 -29.33 -14.22 -26.22
C ASP A 141 -30.19 -13.25 -25.40
N ASP A 142 -30.35 -13.48 -24.10
CA ASP A 142 -31.10 -12.65 -23.14
C ASP A 142 -30.20 -11.71 -22.31
N ALA A 143 -28.88 -11.83 -22.37
CA ALA A 143 -27.97 -11.02 -21.55
C ALA A 143 -28.10 -9.52 -21.89
N PRO A 144 -27.95 -8.58 -20.94
CA PRO A 144 -27.93 -7.16 -21.25
C PRO A 144 -26.84 -6.81 -22.27
N SER A 145 -26.95 -5.67 -22.94
CA SER A 145 -25.84 -5.25 -23.81
C SER A 145 -24.58 -4.97 -23.00
N GLY A 146 -23.42 -5.31 -23.54
CA GLY A 146 -22.15 -5.31 -22.80
C GLY A 146 -21.91 -6.56 -21.95
N TYR A 147 -22.78 -7.58 -22.05
CA TYR A 147 -22.67 -8.89 -21.38
C TYR A 147 -22.79 -10.08 -22.35
N ARG A 148 -22.51 -9.86 -23.65
CA ARG A 148 -22.66 -10.87 -24.71
C ARG A 148 -21.37 -11.21 -25.43
N ARG A 149 -20.32 -10.42 -25.29
CA ARG A 149 -19.07 -10.67 -26.03
C ARG A 149 -18.35 -11.88 -25.44
N PRO A 150 -17.78 -12.76 -26.28
CA PRO A 150 -17.00 -13.89 -25.79
C PRO A 150 -15.69 -13.43 -25.13
N LYS A 151 -15.05 -14.33 -24.37
CA LYS A 151 -13.66 -14.17 -23.90
C LYS A 151 -12.77 -13.73 -25.08
N PRO A 152 -11.87 -12.73 -24.93
CA PRO A 152 -11.38 -12.15 -23.68
C PRO A 152 -12.19 -10.98 -23.12
N CYS A 153 -13.36 -10.65 -23.67
CA CYS A 153 -14.24 -9.68 -23.01
C CYS A 153 -14.75 -10.26 -21.68
N PRO A 154 -14.89 -9.46 -20.61
CA PRO A 154 -15.29 -9.93 -19.29
C PRO A 154 -16.79 -10.19 -19.18
N ASP A 155 -17.55 -9.77 -20.19
CA ASP A 155 -19.00 -9.84 -20.32
C ASP A 155 -19.63 -11.09 -19.69
N LEU A 156 -19.13 -12.29 -20.03
CA LEU A 156 -19.68 -13.55 -19.50
C LEU A 156 -19.38 -13.77 -18.01
N PHE A 157 -18.22 -13.34 -17.53
CA PHE A 157 -17.87 -13.39 -16.12
C PHE A 157 -18.69 -12.39 -15.30
N LEU A 158 -18.87 -11.17 -15.82
CA LEU A 158 -19.73 -10.16 -15.21
C LEU A 158 -21.19 -10.65 -15.13
N LEU A 159 -21.67 -11.35 -16.17
CA LEU A 159 -23.00 -11.97 -16.18
C LEU A 159 -23.12 -13.07 -15.11
N ALA A 160 -22.09 -13.90 -14.97
CA ALA A 160 -22.06 -14.93 -13.94
C ALA A 160 -22.12 -14.30 -12.53
N ALA A 161 -21.30 -13.29 -12.25
CA ALA A 161 -21.32 -12.57 -10.98
C ALA A 161 -22.68 -11.91 -10.70
N GLN A 162 -23.29 -11.28 -11.72
CA GLN A 162 -24.63 -10.72 -11.61
C GLN A 162 -25.68 -11.77 -11.23
N ARG A 163 -25.67 -12.95 -11.88
CA ARG A 163 -26.61 -14.05 -11.59
C ARG A 163 -26.36 -14.71 -10.24
N LEU A 164 -25.12 -14.69 -9.75
CA LEU A 164 -24.77 -15.10 -8.39
C LEU A 164 -25.18 -14.04 -7.33
N ASN A 165 -25.60 -12.85 -7.77
CA ASN A 165 -25.84 -11.69 -6.93
C ASN A 165 -24.59 -11.27 -6.12
N LEU A 166 -23.43 -11.31 -6.78
CA LEU A 166 -22.13 -10.98 -6.20
C LEU A 166 -21.44 -9.87 -6.99
N PRO A 167 -20.69 -8.97 -6.31
CA PRO A 167 -19.79 -8.08 -7.01
C PRO A 167 -18.65 -8.88 -7.69
N PRO A 168 -18.14 -8.45 -8.86
CA PRO A 168 -17.05 -9.16 -9.52
C PRO A 168 -15.80 -9.36 -8.65
N ALA A 169 -15.44 -8.37 -7.82
CA ALA A 169 -14.30 -8.50 -6.92
C ALA A 169 -14.45 -9.59 -5.83
N ALA A 170 -15.67 -10.10 -5.60
CA ALA A 170 -15.92 -11.25 -4.72
C ALA A 170 -15.82 -12.61 -5.46
N CYS A 171 -15.42 -12.60 -6.73
CA CYS A 171 -15.30 -13.81 -7.55
C CYS A 171 -13.83 -14.11 -7.88
N LEU A 172 -13.50 -15.40 -7.85
CA LEU A 172 -12.24 -15.94 -8.36
C LEU A 172 -12.55 -16.81 -9.58
N VAL A 173 -11.76 -16.68 -10.65
CA VAL A 173 -11.89 -17.47 -11.87
C VAL A 173 -10.76 -18.49 -11.97
N VAL A 174 -11.08 -19.72 -12.35
CA VAL A 174 -10.11 -20.77 -12.69
C VAL A 174 -10.21 -21.08 -14.18
N GLU A 175 -9.11 -20.92 -14.91
CA GLU A 175 -9.06 -20.98 -16.38
C GLU A 175 -7.76 -21.65 -16.90
N ASP A 176 -7.82 -22.41 -17.99
CA ASP A 176 -6.69 -22.98 -18.73
C ASP A 176 -6.21 -22.15 -19.94
N ALA A 177 -6.98 -21.14 -20.39
CA ALA A 177 -6.75 -20.34 -21.59
C ALA A 177 -6.41 -18.87 -21.29
N ALA A 178 -5.48 -18.31 -22.07
CA ALA A 178 -5.04 -16.91 -21.94
C ALA A 178 -6.19 -15.91 -22.10
N SER A 179 -7.09 -16.14 -23.08
CA SER A 179 -8.26 -15.28 -23.30
C SER A 179 -9.21 -15.26 -22.11
N GLY A 180 -9.36 -16.39 -21.41
CA GLY A 180 -10.16 -16.47 -20.20
C GLY A 180 -9.54 -15.77 -19.01
N ILE A 181 -8.22 -15.88 -18.83
CA ILE A 181 -7.48 -15.12 -17.81
C ILE A 181 -7.58 -13.61 -18.06
N GLU A 182 -7.42 -13.18 -19.31
CA GLU A 182 -7.63 -11.79 -19.69
C GLU A 182 -9.05 -11.32 -19.38
N GLY A 183 -10.07 -12.12 -19.73
CA GLY A 183 -11.47 -11.83 -19.42
C GLY A 183 -11.77 -11.76 -17.92
N ALA A 184 -11.20 -12.64 -17.12
CA ALA A 184 -11.37 -12.64 -15.67
C ALA A 184 -10.76 -11.38 -15.04
N ARG A 185 -9.53 -11.02 -15.43
CA ARG A 185 -8.85 -9.82 -14.94
C ARG A 185 -9.56 -8.55 -15.41
N ALA A 186 -10.02 -8.54 -16.66
CA ALA A 186 -10.88 -7.51 -17.21
C ALA A 186 -12.18 -7.37 -16.40
N ALA A 187 -12.74 -8.45 -15.85
CA ALA A 187 -13.93 -8.38 -15.01
C ALA A 187 -13.66 -7.79 -13.62
N GLY A 188 -12.40 -7.52 -13.25
CA GLY A 188 -12.01 -7.17 -11.89
C GLY A 188 -12.00 -8.37 -10.93
N MET A 189 -11.98 -9.59 -11.47
CA MET A 189 -11.91 -10.83 -10.70
C MET A 189 -10.45 -11.26 -10.47
N THR A 190 -10.24 -12.09 -9.46
CA THR A 190 -8.96 -12.80 -9.28
C THR A 190 -8.90 -13.95 -10.29
N ALA A 191 -7.80 -14.09 -11.03
CA ALA A 191 -7.64 -15.09 -12.08
C ALA A 191 -6.57 -16.13 -11.71
N VAL A 192 -6.94 -17.40 -11.72
CA VAL A 192 -6.04 -18.54 -11.52
C VAL A 192 -5.92 -19.34 -12.83
N GLY A 193 -4.69 -19.46 -13.32
CA GLY A 193 -4.34 -20.24 -14.50
C GLY A 193 -4.04 -21.70 -14.20
N ILE A 194 -4.59 -22.62 -15.01
CA ILE A 194 -4.29 -24.06 -15.00
C ILE A 194 -3.50 -24.44 -16.26
N GLY A 195 -2.25 -24.86 -16.09
CA GLY A 195 -1.36 -25.31 -17.17
C GLY A 195 -0.01 -24.60 -17.19
N PRO A 196 0.69 -24.58 -18.36
CA PRO A 196 2.03 -24.01 -18.48
C PRO A 196 2.07 -22.51 -18.17
N SER A 197 3.06 -22.08 -17.37
CA SER A 197 3.21 -20.68 -16.93
C SER A 197 3.44 -19.70 -18.06
N GLU A 198 4.10 -20.12 -19.15
CA GLU A 198 4.38 -19.28 -20.31
C GLU A 198 3.07 -18.84 -21.00
N ARG A 199 2.05 -19.70 -20.97
CA ARG A 199 0.74 -19.45 -21.58
C ARG A 199 -0.13 -18.54 -20.73
N LEU A 200 0.00 -18.63 -19.40
CA LEU A 200 -0.89 -18.00 -18.42
C LEU A 200 -0.17 -16.96 -17.56
N ALA A 201 0.90 -16.36 -18.10
CA ALA A 201 1.79 -15.45 -17.39
C ALA A 201 1.09 -14.22 -16.78
N THR A 202 -0.11 -13.88 -17.28
CA THR A 202 -0.91 -12.75 -16.79
C THR A 202 -1.82 -13.11 -15.61
N ALA A 203 -1.98 -14.39 -15.26
CA ALA A 203 -2.80 -14.84 -14.13
C ALA A 203 -2.19 -14.42 -12.78
N ASP A 204 -3.03 -14.31 -11.76
CA ASP A 204 -2.62 -13.94 -10.40
C ASP A 204 -1.95 -15.11 -9.66
N LEU A 205 -2.26 -16.33 -10.09
CA LEU A 205 -1.65 -17.59 -9.70
C LEU A 205 -1.68 -18.53 -10.89
N VAL A 206 -0.59 -19.25 -11.13
CA VAL A 206 -0.57 -20.37 -12.09
C VAL A 206 -0.24 -21.66 -11.34
N VAL A 207 -1.03 -22.70 -11.58
CA VAL A 207 -0.77 -24.07 -11.16
C VAL A 207 -0.82 -24.99 -12.37
N PHE A 208 -0.12 -26.12 -12.32
CA PHE A 208 -0.05 -27.03 -13.48
C PHE A 208 -1.36 -27.78 -13.70
N ASP A 209 -1.95 -28.31 -12.63
CA ASP A 209 -3.26 -28.95 -12.56
C ASP A 209 -3.89 -28.66 -11.18
N LEU A 210 -5.08 -29.22 -10.92
CA LEU A 210 -5.76 -29.11 -9.62
C LEU A 210 -5.37 -30.23 -8.64
N ALA A 211 -4.45 -31.13 -8.99
CA ALA A 211 -4.04 -32.21 -8.11
C ALA A 211 -3.27 -31.66 -6.90
N GLY A 212 -3.83 -31.85 -5.70
CA GLY A 212 -3.24 -31.31 -4.47
C GLY A 212 -3.34 -29.80 -4.32
N VAL A 213 -4.12 -29.12 -5.17
CA VAL A 213 -4.42 -27.68 -5.04
C VAL A 213 -5.72 -27.52 -4.27
N GLY A 214 -5.61 -27.19 -2.98
CA GLY A 214 -6.77 -26.89 -2.13
C GLY A 214 -7.27 -25.44 -2.30
N LEU A 215 -8.48 -25.20 -1.81
CA LEU A 215 -9.18 -23.92 -1.84
C LEU A 215 -8.34 -22.78 -1.27
N ALA A 216 -7.67 -23.01 -0.13
CA ALA A 216 -6.83 -22.00 0.52
C ALA A 216 -5.73 -21.44 -0.40
N ARG A 217 -5.15 -22.28 -1.26
CA ARG A 217 -4.13 -21.84 -2.22
C ARG A 217 -4.72 -20.95 -3.33
N LEU A 218 -5.96 -21.23 -3.75
CA LEU A 218 -6.65 -20.39 -4.72
C LEU A 218 -6.99 -19.02 -4.12
N LEU A 219 -7.58 -19.01 -2.92
CA LEU A 219 -7.98 -17.78 -2.23
C LEU A 219 -6.78 -16.86 -1.95
N ALA A 220 -5.60 -17.43 -1.67
CA ALA A 220 -4.36 -16.67 -1.49
C ALA A 220 -4.01 -15.78 -2.71
N ALA A 221 -4.44 -16.13 -3.93
CA ALA A 221 -4.22 -15.31 -5.12
C ALA A 221 -4.90 -13.92 -5.04
N ALA A 222 -6.02 -13.83 -4.31
CA ALA A 222 -6.80 -12.61 -4.14
C ALA A 222 -6.19 -11.63 -3.13
N THR A 223 -5.27 -12.09 -2.28
CA THR A 223 -4.65 -11.29 -1.20
C THR A 223 -3.59 -10.27 -1.67
N TRP A 224 -3.52 -10.04 -2.97
CA TRP A 224 -2.62 -9.09 -3.62
C TRP A 224 -3.35 -7.91 -4.26
N HIS A 225 -4.67 -7.85 -4.09
CA HIS A 225 -5.51 -6.80 -4.66
C HIS A 225 -6.30 -6.08 -3.57
N VAL A 226 -6.14 -4.76 -3.51
CA VAL A 226 -7.09 -3.90 -2.79
C VAL A 226 -8.15 -3.47 -3.79
N ASN A 227 -9.39 -3.89 -3.56
CA ASN A 227 -10.49 -3.79 -4.50
C ASN A 227 -11.60 -2.85 -4.00
N GLU A 228 -12.11 -2.05 -4.91
CA GLU A 228 -13.34 -1.31 -4.80
C GLU A 228 -14.32 -1.78 -5.88
N ALA A 229 -15.27 -2.61 -5.47
CA ALA A 229 -16.24 -3.23 -6.38
C ALA A 229 -17.39 -2.31 -6.82
N ALA A 230 -17.56 -1.17 -6.14
CA ALA A 230 -18.55 -0.17 -6.46
C ALA A 230 -18.06 1.17 -5.94
N PHE A 231 -18.23 2.22 -6.74
CA PHE A 231 -17.89 3.58 -6.34
C PHE A 231 -18.86 4.06 -5.25
N ASN A 232 -18.34 4.47 -4.10
CA ASN A 232 -19.13 5.04 -3.01
C ASN A 232 -18.90 6.55 -2.91
N ALA A 233 -19.82 7.32 -3.50
CA ALA A 233 -19.77 8.79 -3.47
C ALA A 233 -19.84 9.39 -2.06
N ALA A 234 -20.36 8.67 -1.06
CA ALA A 234 -20.47 9.17 0.31
C ALA A 234 -19.17 9.05 1.13
N SER A 235 -18.20 8.24 0.68
CA SER A 235 -16.92 8.06 1.39
C SER A 235 -15.77 7.79 0.41
N PRO A 236 -15.47 8.74 -0.50
CA PRO A 236 -14.45 8.53 -1.53
C PRO A 236 -13.03 8.54 -0.95
N HIS A 237 -12.80 9.32 0.12
CA HIS A 237 -11.45 9.66 0.61
C HIS A 237 -10.64 8.50 1.16
N HIS A 238 -11.29 7.58 1.86
CA HIS A 238 -10.59 6.40 2.35
C HIS A 238 -10.08 5.56 1.16
N MET A 239 -10.89 5.37 0.11
CA MET A 239 -10.43 4.63 -1.07
C MET A 239 -9.38 5.40 -1.88
N GLU A 240 -9.42 6.73 -1.89
CA GLU A 240 -8.32 7.55 -2.41
C GLU A 240 -7.01 7.25 -1.67
N THR A 241 -7.04 7.15 -0.34
CA THR A 241 -5.86 6.76 0.45
C THR A 241 -5.43 5.32 0.16
N ALA A 242 -6.34 4.35 0.29
CA ALA A 242 -6.02 2.92 0.19
C ALA A 242 -5.47 2.52 -1.19
N LEU A 243 -5.85 3.26 -2.25
CA LEU A 243 -5.42 3.05 -3.64
C LEU A 243 -4.33 4.03 -4.07
N THR A 244 -3.66 4.71 -3.14
CA THR A 244 -2.50 5.56 -3.43
C THR A 244 -1.44 4.77 -4.18
N THR A 245 -0.91 5.34 -5.26
CA THR A 245 0.22 4.78 -6.03
C THR A 245 1.44 5.69 -5.89
N GLY A 246 2.64 5.12 -5.89
CA GLY A 246 3.87 5.89 -5.71
C GLY A 246 5.12 5.06 -5.94
N ASN A 247 6.28 5.68 -5.75
CA ASN A 247 7.58 5.07 -6.06
C ASN A 247 8.71 5.43 -5.08
N GLY A 248 8.40 6.08 -3.96
CA GLY A 248 9.37 6.54 -2.98
C GLY A 248 9.94 7.93 -3.24
N TYR A 249 9.73 8.50 -4.43
CA TYR A 249 10.01 9.92 -4.71
C TYR A 249 8.74 10.76 -4.57
N LEU A 250 7.63 10.25 -5.12
CA LEU A 250 6.31 10.83 -4.99
C LEU A 250 5.24 9.76 -4.76
N SER A 251 4.06 10.20 -4.36
CA SER A 251 2.84 9.41 -4.41
C SER A 251 1.65 10.24 -4.86
N THR A 252 0.70 9.60 -5.52
CA THR A 252 -0.55 10.18 -5.99
C THR A 252 -1.71 9.41 -5.40
N ARG A 253 -2.61 10.14 -4.74
CA ARG A 253 -3.84 9.58 -4.17
C ARG A 253 -4.66 8.89 -5.24
N GLY A 254 -5.40 7.89 -4.81
CA GLY A 254 -6.32 7.07 -5.59
C GLY A 254 -7.53 7.81 -6.18
N ALA A 255 -7.50 9.13 -6.37
CA ALA A 255 -8.61 9.91 -6.93
C ALA A 255 -8.91 9.55 -8.41
N LEU A 256 -10.05 10.00 -8.94
CA LEU A 256 -10.50 9.69 -10.30
C LEU A 256 -9.85 10.60 -11.33
N GLU A 257 -9.47 10.06 -12.48
CA GLU A 257 -8.78 10.79 -13.56
C GLU A 257 -9.59 11.97 -14.14
N GLU A 258 -10.92 11.85 -14.17
CA GLU A 258 -11.88 12.87 -14.61
C GLU A 258 -12.34 13.83 -13.49
N GLY A 259 -11.87 13.58 -12.26
CA GLY A 259 -12.32 14.24 -11.03
C GLY A 259 -13.75 13.91 -10.60
N PHE A 260 -14.09 14.26 -9.37
CA PHE A 260 -15.41 14.06 -8.76
C PHE A 260 -15.75 15.20 -7.81
N PRO A 261 -17.02 15.60 -7.60
CA PRO A 261 -17.29 16.69 -6.67
C PRO A 261 -16.85 16.32 -5.25
N GLY A 262 -15.95 17.14 -4.69
CA GLY A 262 -15.44 16.96 -3.33
C GLY A 262 -14.39 15.86 -3.18
N ASP A 263 -13.74 15.39 -4.25
CA ASP A 263 -12.55 14.53 -4.14
C ASP A 263 -11.35 15.29 -3.53
N ARG A 264 -10.41 14.54 -2.93
CA ARG A 264 -9.15 15.10 -2.40
C ARG A 264 -7.99 14.61 -3.26
N GLN A 265 -7.88 15.18 -4.47
CA GLN A 265 -6.78 14.91 -5.38
C GLN A 265 -5.47 15.43 -4.80
N ALA A 266 -4.47 14.55 -4.69
CA ALA A 266 -3.13 14.99 -4.29
C ALA A 266 -2.04 14.18 -4.97
N THR A 267 -1.00 14.88 -5.41
CA THR A 267 0.30 14.31 -5.71
C THR A 267 1.32 14.97 -4.80
N LEU A 268 1.93 14.21 -3.90
CA LEU A 268 2.91 14.74 -2.94
C LEU A 268 4.30 14.25 -3.32
N ILE A 269 5.27 15.18 -3.32
CA ILE A 269 6.67 14.92 -3.68
C ILE A 269 7.54 15.23 -2.47
N HIS A 270 8.45 14.31 -2.14
CA HIS A 270 9.38 14.50 -1.04
C HIS A 270 10.20 15.78 -1.20
N GLY A 271 10.27 16.57 -0.12
CA GLY A 271 11.09 17.77 -0.09
C GLY A 271 10.50 18.99 -0.80
N LEU A 272 9.31 18.89 -1.40
CA LEU A 272 8.63 20.00 -2.07
C LEU A 272 7.82 20.85 -1.06
N TRP A 273 8.53 21.35 -0.05
CA TRP A 273 7.97 22.12 1.06
C TRP A 273 7.64 23.56 0.66
N ASP A 274 6.55 24.11 1.19
CA ASP A 274 6.23 25.53 1.14
C ASP A 274 5.57 25.99 2.46
N ASP A 275 5.58 27.28 2.73
CA ASP A 275 5.02 27.81 3.98
C ASP A 275 3.54 28.15 3.83
N ALA A 276 2.74 27.77 4.84
CA ALA A 276 1.36 28.19 4.97
C ALA A 276 1.27 29.50 5.78
N PRO A 277 0.27 30.36 5.53
CA PRO A 277 0.12 31.63 6.24
C PRO A 277 0.01 31.52 7.78
N ILE A 278 -0.30 30.35 8.33
CA ILE A 278 -0.48 30.08 9.77
C ILE A 278 0.81 29.47 10.38
N VAL A 279 1.98 30.00 10.00
CA VAL A 279 3.31 29.81 10.64
C VAL A 279 3.88 28.38 10.63
N PHE A 280 3.40 27.50 9.77
CA PHE A 280 3.97 26.16 9.60
C PHE A 280 4.32 25.89 8.13
N THR A 281 5.23 24.96 7.92
CA THR A 281 5.61 24.44 6.60
C THR A 281 4.74 23.22 6.28
N GLU A 282 4.45 22.95 5.02
CA GLU A 282 3.78 21.73 4.58
C GLU A 282 4.24 21.30 3.17
N LEU A 283 4.01 20.05 2.79
CA LEU A 283 4.26 19.60 1.42
C LEU A 283 3.26 20.24 0.46
N ALA A 284 3.75 20.95 -0.55
CA ALA A 284 2.90 21.52 -1.59
C ALA A 284 2.32 20.40 -2.48
N ASN A 285 1.00 20.41 -2.70
CA ASN A 285 0.34 19.54 -3.65
C ASN A 285 0.86 19.79 -5.06
N ALA A 286 1.58 18.82 -5.64
CA ALA A 286 2.12 18.92 -7.00
C ALA A 286 1.03 18.76 -8.06
N PHE A 287 1.33 19.17 -9.29
CA PHE A 287 0.37 19.15 -10.39
C PHE A 287 -0.27 17.76 -10.58
N ASP A 288 -1.56 17.74 -10.88
CA ASP A 288 -2.24 16.48 -11.17
C ASP A 288 -1.88 16.00 -12.57
N TRP A 289 -1.04 14.96 -12.60
CA TRP A 289 -0.60 14.28 -13.79
C TRP A 289 -1.60 13.23 -14.30
N THR A 290 -2.61 12.85 -13.52
CA THR A 290 -3.63 11.87 -13.91
C THR A 290 -4.80 12.51 -14.66
N ALA A 291 -4.95 13.82 -14.52
CA ALA A 291 -6.08 14.58 -15.01
C ALA A 291 -6.36 14.42 -16.53
N LEU A 292 -7.63 14.29 -16.87
CA LEU A 292 -8.14 14.27 -18.25
C LEU A 292 -9.61 14.73 -18.33
N GLU A 293 -10.02 15.15 -19.53
CA GLU A 293 -11.44 15.26 -19.92
C GLU A 293 -11.75 14.21 -20.98
N LEU A 294 -12.82 13.45 -20.76
CA LEU A 294 -13.39 12.54 -21.75
C LEU A 294 -14.81 12.99 -22.09
N ARG A 295 -15.09 13.22 -23.37
CA ARG A 295 -16.44 13.44 -23.89
C ARG A 295 -16.83 12.34 -24.85
N ILE A 296 -18.06 11.85 -24.71
CA ILE A 296 -18.66 10.79 -25.50
C ILE A 296 -20.00 11.31 -26.02
N ASP A 297 -20.17 11.35 -27.34
CA ASP A 297 -21.36 11.91 -28.00
C ASP A 297 -21.70 13.33 -27.51
N GLY A 298 -20.67 14.13 -27.23
CA GLY A 298 -20.76 15.51 -26.72
C GLY A 298 -20.98 15.66 -25.21
N ALA A 299 -21.34 14.58 -24.49
CA ALA A 299 -21.51 14.59 -23.04
C ALA A 299 -20.18 14.33 -22.31
N SER A 300 -19.95 15.00 -21.18
CA SER A 300 -18.75 14.77 -20.36
C SER A 300 -18.90 13.49 -19.53
N PHE A 301 -17.90 12.62 -19.56
CA PHE A 301 -17.85 11.44 -18.70
C PHE A 301 -17.62 11.87 -17.25
N ARG A 302 -18.51 11.41 -16.37
CA ARG A 302 -18.53 11.69 -14.93
C ARG A 302 -19.21 10.53 -14.21
N LEU A 303 -18.80 10.21 -12.98
CA LEU A 303 -19.50 9.16 -12.20
C LEU A 303 -20.81 9.64 -11.58
N ASP A 304 -21.01 10.94 -11.43
CA ASP A 304 -22.26 11.56 -10.98
C ASP A 304 -23.24 11.87 -12.12
N GLN A 305 -22.89 11.56 -13.38
CA GLN A 305 -23.73 11.83 -14.54
C GLN A 305 -23.76 10.62 -15.51
N GLY A 306 -24.89 10.41 -16.17
CA GLY A 306 -25.08 9.25 -17.05
C GLY A 306 -25.35 7.95 -16.27
N GLU A 307 -25.31 6.82 -16.97
CA GLU A 307 -25.54 5.49 -16.42
C GLU A 307 -24.22 4.72 -16.34
N VAL A 308 -23.82 4.31 -15.13
CA VAL A 308 -22.70 3.40 -14.92
C VAL A 308 -23.24 1.99 -14.72
N SER A 309 -22.78 1.05 -15.54
CA SER A 309 -23.07 -0.38 -15.36
C SER A 309 -21.76 -1.14 -15.24
N ALA A 310 -21.65 -2.04 -14.26
CA ALA A 310 -20.39 -2.67 -13.84
C ALA A 310 -19.24 -1.69 -13.54
N TYR A 311 -18.71 -1.77 -12.33
CA TYR A 311 -17.60 -0.94 -11.89
C TYR A 311 -16.59 -1.82 -11.17
N ALA A 312 -15.31 -1.60 -11.42
CA ALA A 312 -14.25 -2.15 -10.61
C ALA A 312 -13.06 -1.19 -10.61
N ARG A 313 -12.55 -0.87 -9.43
CA ARG A 313 -11.26 -0.19 -9.27
C ARG A 313 -10.40 -1.01 -8.33
N ARG A 314 -9.13 -1.24 -8.69
CA ARG A 314 -8.23 -2.04 -7.86
C ARG A 314 -6.79 -1.54 -7.91
N LEU A 315 -6.07 -1.78 -6.82
CA LEU A 315 -4.62 -1.67 -6.74
C LEU A 315 -4.03 -3.08 -6.74
N ASP A 316 -3.21 -3.39 -7.75
CA ASP A 316 -2.36 -4.59 -7.79
C ASP A 316 -1.05 -4.31 -7.06
N LEU A 317 -0.93 -4.90 -5.87
CA LEU A 317 0.22 -4.71 -4.98
C LEU A 317 1.50 -5.33 -5.57
N ARG A 318 1.39 -6.37 -6.41
CA ARG A 318 2.54 -7.03 -7.04
C ARG A 318 3.23 -6.14 -8.07
N ARG A 319 2.49 -5.19 -8.64
CA ARG A 319 2.92 -4.35 -9.76
C ARG A 319 2.87 -2.86 -9.45
N GLY A 320 2.30 -2.46 -8.32
CA GLY A 320 2.04 -1.07 -7.97
C GLY A 320 1.16 -0.33 -8.99
N ARG A 321 0.18 -1.04 -9.54
CA ARG A 321 -0.66 -0.59 -10.65
C ARG A 321 -2.09 -0.39 -10.19
N VAL A 322 -2.66 0.77 -10.48
CA VAL A 322 -4.08 1.04 -10.25
C VAL A 322 -4.83 0.88 -11.57
N GLU A 323 -5.86 0.04 -11.56
CA GLU A 323 -6.73 -0.22 -12.70
C GLU A 323 -8.16 0.15 -12.33
N ARG A 324 -8.85 0.88 -13.20
CA ARG A 324 -10.28 1.12 -13.10
C ARG A 324 -10.95 0.74 -14.40
N ARG A 325 -12.05 0.00 -14.31
CA ARG A 325 -12.88 -0.37 -15.46
C ARG A 325 -14.34 -0.14 -15.14
N LEU A 326 -15.08 0.34 -16.13
CA LEU A 326 -16.52 0.49 -16.04
C LEU A 326 -17.17 0.53 -17.42
N TYR A 327 -18.50 0.34 -17.45
CA TYR A 327 -19.31 0.66 -18.61
C TYR A 327 -20.09 1.93 -18.30
N TRP A 328 -20.11 2.85 -19.25
CA TRP A 328 -20.77 4.13 -19.10
C TRP A 328 -21.62 4.45 -20.33
N ARG A 329 -22.79 5.04 -20.10
CA ARG A 329 -23.70 5.50 -21.16
C ARG A 329 -24.17 6.92 -20.85
N ALA A 330 -23.99 7.83 -21.80
CA ALA A 330 -24.62 9.14 -21.74
C ALA A 330 -26.15 9.00 -21.89
N PRO A 331 -26.97 9.92 -21.35
CA PRO A 331 -28.40 9.93 -21.62
C PRO A 331 -28.71 9.92 -23.14
N GLY A 332 -29.25 8.80 -23.65
CA GLY A 332 -29.53 8.61 -25.07
C GLY A 332 -28.31 8.36 -25.99
N GLY A 333 -27.11 8.22 -25.43
CA GLY A 333 -25.86 7.99 -26.16
C GLY A 333 -25.47 6.52 -26.32
N THR A 334 -24.34 6.29 -27.01
CA THR A 334 -23.78 4.96 -27.21
C THR A 334 -23.12 4.45 -25.92
N PRO A 335 -23.39 3.21 -25.48
CA PRO A 335 -22.68 2.62 -24.35
C PRO A 335 -21.22 2.37 -24.72
N VAL A 336 -20.31 2.75 -23.82
CA VAL A 336 -18.88 2.51 -23.98
C VAL A 336 -18.32 1.73 -22.80
N GLU A 337 -17.29 0.96 -23.07
CA GLU A 337 -16.42 0.38 -22.06
C GLU A 337 -15.20 1.30 -21.87
N LEU A 338 -14.90 1.64 -20.63
CA LEU A 338 -13.78 2.48 -20.23
C LEU A 338 -12.82 1.66 -19.36
N THR A 339 -11.53 1.71 -19.68
CA THR A 339 -10.45 1.21 -18.80
C THR A 339 -9.40 2.29 -18.61
N PHE A 340 -8.98 2.49 -17.37
CA PHE A 340 -7.90 3.37 -16.94
C PHE A 340 -6.85 2.51 -16.24
N THR A 341 -5.59 2.69 -16.60
CA THR A 341 -4.46 2.00 -15.97
C THR A 341 -3.36 3.00 -15.69
N ARG A 342 -2.97 3.15 -14.43
CA ARG A 342 -1.92 4.10 -14.03
C ARG A 342 -0.84 3.46 -13.16
N VAL A 343 0.39 3.94 -13.36
CA VAL A 343 1.59 3.46 -12.67
C VAL A 343 2.51 4.65 -12.37
N ALA A 344 2.90 4.78 -11.10
CA ALA A 344 4.11 5.51 -10.72
C ALA A 344 5.29 4.53 -10.74
N SER A 345 6.25 4.71 -11.64
CA SER A 345 7.28 3.70 -11.91
C SER A 345 8.23 3.55 -10.72
N LEU A 346 8.36 2.33 -10.21
CA LEU A 346 9.38 1.99 -9.22
C LEU A 346 10.79 1.90 -9.84
N ALA A 347 10.89 1.71 -11.15
CA ALA A 347 12.14 1.53 -11.86
C ALA A 347 12.85 2.87 -12.19
N ASP A 348 12.08 3.94 -12.39
CA ASP A 348 12.58 5.30 -12.58
C ASP A 348 11.65 6.26 -11.82
N PRO A 349 12.12 6.92 -10.74
CA PRO A 349 11.28 7.74 -9.87
C PRO A 349 10.63 8.94 -10.58
N HIS A 350 11.15 9.35 -11.74
CA HIS A 350 10.67 10.48 -12.52
C HIS A 350 9.65 10.09 -13.60
N VAL A 351 9.21 8.83 -13.66
CA VAL A 351 8.34 8.29 -14.73
C VAL A 351 6.97 7.92 -14.20
N LEU A 352 5.92 8.52 -14.78
CA LEU A 352 4.52 8.27 -14.48
C LEU A 352 3.77 7.97 -15.79
N VAL A 353 2.89 6.97 -15.79
CA VAL A 353 2.15 6.59 -17.00
C VAL A 353 0.67 6.34 -16.73
N LEU A 354 -0.18 6.74 -17.68
CA LEU A 354 -1.62 6.51 -17.68
C LEU A 354 -2.05 6.02 -19.06
N ARG A 355 -2.69 4.86 -19.14
CA ARG A 355 -3.35 4.33 -20.33
C ARG A 355 -4.86 4.42 -20.17
N VAL A 356 -5.53 4.93 -21.19
CA VAL A 356 -6.99 4.99 -21.28
C VAL A 356 -7.46 4.25 -22.53
N THR A 357 -8.40 3.33 -22.36
CA THR A 357 -9.06 2.65 -23.49
C THR A 357 -10.54 2.95 -23.51
N VAL A 358 -11.08 3.30 -24.68
CA VAL A 358 -12.51 3.53 -24.91
C VAL A 358 -12.98 2.61 -26.02
N THR A 359 -13.95 1.73 -25.74
CA THR A 359 -14.54 0.82 -26.73
C THR A 359 -16.02 1.10 -26.91
N ALA A 360 -16.46 1.40 -28.14
CA ALA A 360 -17.88 1.61 -28.44
C ALA A 360 -18.60 0.25 -28.59
N LEU A 361 -19.71 0.03 -27.90
CA LEU A 361 -20.32 -1.31 -27.80
C LEU A 361 -21.46 -1.55 -28.80
N GLU A 362 -22.47 -0.69 -28.83
CA GLU A 362 -23.72 -0.89 -29.59
C GLU A 362 -23.94 0.11 -30.73
N GLY A 363 -22.93 0.89 -31.08
CA GLY A 363 -23.07 1.96 -32.06
C GLY A 363 -21.75 2.67 -32.31
N ALA A 364 -21.76 3.63 -33.23
CA ALA A 364 -20.61 4.51 -33.41
C ALA A 364 -20.69 5.64 -32.38
N ALA A 365 -19.59 5.89 -31.67
CA ALA A 365 -19.48 6.95 -30.67
C ALA A 365 -18.51 8.04 -31.14
N GLU A 366 -18.86 9.31 -30.93
CA GLU A 366 -17.90 10.40 -31.08
C GLU A 366 -17.13 10.57 -29.77
N ILE A 367 -15.82 10.38 -29.83
CA ILE A 367 -14.92 10.47 -28.67
C ILE A 367 -14.03 11.69 -28.82
N ARG A 368 -14.01 12.53 -27.78
CA ARG A 368 -12.98 13.54 -27.57
C ARG A 368 -12.31 13.25 -26.24
N LEU A 369 -11.02 12.95 -26.29
CA LEU A 369 -10.21 12.66 -25.10
C LEU A 369 -9.08 13.68 -25.03
N ARG A 370 -8.98 14.35 -23.88
CA ARG A 370 -8.01 15.39 -23.59
C ARG A 370 -7.27 15.09 -22.29
N PRO A 371 -6.15 14.38 -22.31
CA PRO A 371 -5.19 14.42 -21.21
C PRO A 371 -4.62 15.84 -21.03
N TRP A 372 -4.43 16.27 -19.78
CA TRP A 372 -3.74 17.53 -19.45
C TRP A 372 -2.91 17.42 -18.17
N LEU A 373 -1.97 18.31 -17.97
CA LEU A 373 -1.35 18.52 -16.65
C LEU A 373 -2.14 19.59 -15.93
N ASN A 374 -2.70 19.34 -14.74
CA ASN A 374 -3.46 20.36 -14.02
C ASN A 374 -2.62 21.01 -12.90
N GLY A 375 -2.32 22.30 -13.04
CA GLY A 375 -1.57 23.09 -12.06
C GLY A 375 -2.43 23.77 -10.99
N HIS A 376 -3.76 23.76 -11.13
CA HIS A 376 -4.69 24.35 -10.15
C HIS A 376 -5.02 23.33 -9.06
N VAL A 377 -4.00 23.01 -8.26
CA VAL A 377 -4.06 22.05 -7.16
C VAL A 377 -3.83 22.76 -5.84
N GLU A 378 -4.63 22.42 -4.84
CA GLU A 378 -4.63 23.11 -3.55
C GLU A 378 -4.35 22.11 -2.41
N ASN A 379 -3.78 22.63 -1.32
CA ASN A 379 -3.76 22.02 0.00
C ASN A 379 -4.99 22.55 0.75
N GLU A 380 -6.11 21.83 0.69
CA GLU A 380 -7.33 22.14 1.46
C GLU A 380 -7.77 23.63 1.39
N GLY A 381 -7.70 24.23 0.20
CA GLY A 381 -8.06 25.64 -0.04
C GLY A 381 -6.87 26.60 -0.15
N LEU A 382 -5.63 26.11 0.00
CA LEU A 382 -4.40 26.90 -0.14
C LEU A 382 -3.62 26.51 -1.40
N LEU A 383 -3.40 27.49 -2.28
CA LEU A 383 -2.54 27.33 -3.46
C LEU A 383 -1.09 27.69 -3.12
N HIS A 384 -0.16 26.73 -3.23
CA HIS A 384 1.28 26.92 -2.96
C HIS A 384 2.11 27.34 -4.18
N TRP A 385 1.45 27.54 -5.33
CA TRP A 385 2.10 27.79 -6.61
C TRP A 385 1.96 29.26 -7.04
N GLN A 386 3.00 29.77 -7.70
CA GLN A 386 2.97 31.06 -8.40
C GLN A 386 3.70 30.95 -9.75
N GLU A 387 3.47 31.91 -10.64
CA GLU A 387 4.16 31.95 -11.94
C GLU A 387 3.98 30.65 -12.75
N LEU A 388 2.73 30.22 -12.93
CA LEU A 388 2.43 29.09 -13.81
C LEU A 388 2.81 29.43 -15.25
N GLU A 389 3.82 28.73 -15.75
CA GLU A 389 4.30 28.82 -17.13
C GLU A 389 4.02 27.49 -17.84
N GLN A 390 3.59 27.58 -19.10
CA GLN A 390 3.27 26.41 -19.91
C GLN A 390 3.72 26.60 -21.36
N GLY A 391 3.88 25.49 -22.05
CA GLY A 391 4.17 25.50 -23.48
C GLY A 391 4.33 24.10 -24.05
N ASN A 392 4.78 24.03 -25.29
CA ASN A 392 5.11 22.77 -25.93
C ASN A 392 6.41 22.86 -26.75
N ALA A 393 7.18 21.77 -26.72
CA ALA A 393 8.36 21.56 -27.55
C ALA A 393 8.12 20.32 -28.42
N GLY A 394 7.67 20.52 -29.66
CA GLY A 394 7.15 19.43 -30.48
C GLY A 394 5.90 18.81 -29.85
N ASP A 395 5.94 17.49 -29.57
CA ASP A 395 4.85 16.73 -28.95
C ASP A 395 4.97 16.64 -27.41
N ALA A 396 5.96 17.30 -26.82
CA ALA A 396 6.10 17.41 -25.37
C ALA A 396 5.34 18.65 -24.89
N VAL A 397 4.38 18.46 -23.99
CA VAL A 397 3.64 19.52 -23.31
C VAL A 397 4.23 19.71 -21.93
N CYS A 398 4.60 20.94 -21.57
CA CYS A 398 5.24 21.25 -20.29
C CYS A 398 4.40 22.21 -19.45
N LEU A 399 4.42 21.99 -18.13
CA LEU A 399 3.90 22.89 -17.11
C LEU A 399 4.98 23.06 -16.04
N THR A 400 5.28 24.31 -15.68
CA THR A 400 6.23 24.63 -14.62
C THR A 400 5.71 25.73 -13.71
N SER A 401 6.10 25.69 -12.45
CA SER A 401 5.77 26.71 -11.45
C SER A 401 6.83 26.71 -10.36
N ILE A 402 6.79 27.75 -9.53
CA ILE A 402 7.63 27.91 -8.36
C ILE A 402 6.76 27.99 -7.10
N THR A 403 7.21 27.39 -6.01
CA THR A 403 6.53 27.56 -4.71
C THR A 403 6.59 29.01 -4.25
N ARG A 404 5.60 29.44 -3.47
CA ARG A 404 5.39 30.86 -3.15
C ARG A 404 6.45 31.41 -2.21
N HIS A 405 6.80 30.68 -1.16
CA HIS A 405 7.68 31.13 -0.11
C HIS A 405 9.09 30.54 -0.25
N THR A 406 9.18 29.26 -0.59
CA THR A 406 10.48 28.56 -0.60
C THR A 406 11.19 28.60 -1.95
N GLY A 407 10.56 29.07 -3.02
CA GLY A 407 11.20 29.23 -4.32
C GLY A 407 11.59 27.92 -5.03
N LYS A 408 10.99 26.78 -4.65
CA LYS A 408 11.26 25.47 -5.26
C LYS A 408 10.52 25.37 -6.59
N ARG A 409 11.24 25.00 -7.65
CA ARG A 409 10.67 24.83 -8.98
C ARG A 409 10.16 23.41 -9.17
N LEU A 410 8.96 23.27 -9.69
CA LEU A 410 8.38 22.02 -10.19
C LEU A 410 8.24 22.12 -11.71
N ALA A 411 8.65 21.09 -12.43
CA ALA A 411 8.38 20.92 -13.85
C ALA A 411 7.79 19.54 -14.10
N MET A 412 6.67 19.50 -14.82
CA MET A 412 6.14 18.28 -15.40
C MET A 412 6.05 18.44 -16.90
N ALA A 413 6.48 17.41 -17.61
CA ALA A 413 6.27 17.29 -19.05
C ALA A 413 5.46 16.05 -19.33
N MET A 414 4.57 16.11 -20.33
CA MET A 414 3.84 14.95 -20.83
C MET A 414 3.97 14.81 -22.34
N THR A 415 3.85 13.59 -22.83
CA THR A 415 3.60 13.31 -24.25
C THR A 415 2.53 12.24 -24.38
N VAL A 416 1.88 12.21 -25.54
CA VAL A 416 0.71 11.39 -25.79
C VAL A 416 0.91 10.57 -27.05
N THR A 417 0.58 9.28 -26.97
CA THR A 417 0.41 8.41 -28.14
C THR A 417 -1.02 7.90 -28.15
N ALA A 418 -1.72 8.02 -29.28
CA ALA A 418 -3.10 7.57 -29.40
C ALA A 418 -3.31 6.79 -30.70
N GLY A 419 -4.18 5.79 -30.68
CA GLY A 419 -4.52 5.03 -31.86
C GLY A 419 -5.81 4.24 -31.76
N VAL A 420 -6.40 3.92 -32.91
CA VAL A 420 -7.58 3.06 -33.03
C VAL A 420 -7.17 1.77 -33.71
N ASN A 421 -7.35 0.64 -33.02
CA ASN A 421 -6.95 -0.68 -33.51
C ASN A 421 -5.52 -0.71 -34.09
N GLY A 422 -4.58 -0.06 -33.39
CA GLY A 422 -3.17 0.04 -33.79
C GLY A 422 -2.82 1.09 -34.84
N LYS A 423 -3.79 1.83 -35.39
CA LYS A 423 -3.54 2.96 -36.30
C LYS A 423 -3.42 4.26 -35.50
N GLU A 424 -2.28 4.92 -35.62
CA GLU A 424 -1.99 6.17 -34.92
C GLU A 424 -2.99 7.28 -35.30
N LEU A 425 -3.40 8.05 -34.30
CA LEU A 425 -4.21 9.25 -34.45
C LEU A 425 -3.36 10.48 -34.18
N ALA A 426 -3.50 11.50 -35.03
CA ALA A 426 -2.99 12.82 -34.73
C ALA A 426 -3.82 13.47 -33.62
N GLY A 427 -3.16 14.23 -32.76
CA GLY A 427 -3.81 15.15 -31.83
C GLY A 427 -3.26 16.56 -32.00
N ALA A 428 -3.73 17.47 -31.16
CA ALA A 428 -3.31 18.87 -31.18
C ALA A 428 -3.05 19.40 -29.78
N TYR A 429 -2.05 20.27 -29.64
CA TYR A 429 -1.81 21.01 -28.41
C TYR A 429 -3.05 21.82 -28.01
N ALA A 430 -3.46 21.70 -26.75
CA ALA A 430 -4.56 22.44 -26.17
C ALA A 430 -4.02 23.42 -25.12
N ASP A 431 -3.95 24.69 -25.49
CA ASP A 431 -3.43 25.76 -24.62
C ASP A 431 -4.51 26.23 -23.63
N CYS A 432 -4.63 25.53 -22.50
CA CYS A 432 -5.54 25.92 -21.42
C CYS A 432 -4.71 26.51 -20.27
N PRO A 433 -4.95 27.75 -19.81
CA PRO A 433 -4.11 28.41 -18.80
C PRO A 433 -4.02 27.65 -17.47
N GLY A 434 -2.79 27.29 -17.07
CA GLY A 434 -2.47 26.46 -15.91
C GLY A 434 -2.84 24.98 -16.08
N ALA A 435 -3.34 24.58 -17.25
CA ALA A 435 -3.79 23.22 -17.52
C ALA A 435 -3.49 22.74 -18.97
N PRO A 436 -2.24 22.86 -19.46
CA PRO A 436 -1.92 22.56 -20.85
C PRO A 436 -2.19 21.08 -21.19
N GLY A 437 -2.73 20.83 -22.38
CA GLY A 437 -3.28 19.54 -22.77
C GLY A 437 -2.94 19.08 -24.18
N TRP A 438 -3.46 17.91 -24.54
CA TRP A 438 -3.41 17.37 -25.90
C TRP A 438 -4.77 16.81 -26.30
N ASP A 439 -5.40 17.38 -27.33
CA ASP A 439 -6.73 17.00 -27.81
C ASP A 439 -6.64 15.88 -28.85
N VAL A 440 -7.34 14.77 -28.62
CA VAL A 440 -7.55 13.69 -29.60
C VAL A 440 -9.06 13.51 -29.82
N THR A 441 -9.50 13.63 -31.07
CA THR A 441 -10.90 13.43 -31.47
C THR A 441 -10.99 12.35 -32.52
N THR A 442 -11.92 11.41 -32.34
CA THR A 442 -12.19 10.36 -33.33
C THR A 442 -13.63 9.88 -33.25
N ARG A 443 -14.14 9.36 -34.37
CA ARG A 443 -15.42 8.64 -34.39
C ARG A 443 -15.14 7.15 -34.36
N LEU A 444 -15.45 6.49 -33.25
CA LEU A 444 -15.25 5.06 -33.07
C LEU A 444 -16.43 4.28 -33.66
N PRO A 445 -16.21 3.38 -34.64
CA PRO A 445 -17.22 2.39 -35.03
C PRO A 445 -17.54 1.43 -33.88
N ALA A 446 -18.71 0.79 -33.94
CA ALA A 446 -19.06 -0.27 -32.99
C ALA A 446 -17.98 -1.38 -32.97
N GLY A 447 -17.56 -1.78 -31.78
CA GLY A 447 -16.50 -2.76 -31.52
C GLY A 447 -15.07 -2.23 -31.66
N ALA A 448 -14.85 -0.99 -32.12
CA ALA A 448 -13.52 -0.42 -32.21
C ALA A 448 -13.06 0.19 -30.88
N THR A 449 -11.75 0.10 -30.61
CA THR A 449 -11.14 0.60 -29.37
C THR A 449 -10.15 1.72 -29.68
N LEU A 450 -10.35 2.88 -29.04
CA LEU A 450 -9.32 3.91 -28.88
C LEU A 450 -8.41 3.51 -27.72
N THR A 451 -7.10 3.52 -27.92
CA THR A 451 -6.10 3.47 -26.84
C THR A 451 -5.31 4.77 -26.85
N LEU A 452 -5.17 5.39 -25.68
CA LEU A 452 -4.35 6.57 -25.45
C LEU A 452 -3.40 6.32 -24.29
N ASP A 453 -2.11 6.54 -24.52
CA ASP A 453 -1.09 6.53 -23.48
C ASP A 453 -0.62 7.96 -23.23
N LYS A 454 -0.74 8.38 -21.98
CA LYS A 454 -0.18 9.62 -21.43
C LYS A 454 1.06 9.25 -20.64
N LEU A 455 2.22 9.70 -21.13
CA LEU A 455 3.52 9.47 -20.53
C LEU A 455 3.98 10.78 -19.90
N VAL A 456 4.16 10.81 -18.58
CA VAL A 456 4.51 12.01 -17.81
C VAL A 456 5.86 11.82 -17.14
N SER A 457 6.67 12.87 -17.16
CA SER A 457 7.87 12.98 -16.35
C SER A 457 7.81 14.18 -15.42
N VAL A 458 8.50 14.09 -14.29
CA VAL A 458 8.49 15.09 -13.22
C VAL A 458 9.89 15.33 -12.69
N TYR A 459 10.26 16.60 -12.57
CA TYR A 459 11.53 17.03 -11.99
C TYR A 459 11.31 18.29 -11.14
N THR A 460 12.13 18.43 -10.10
CA THR A 460 12.17 19.62 -9.26
C THR A 460 13.55 20.26 -9.29
N SER A 461 13.65 21.49 -8.78
CA SER A 461 14.95 22.14 -8.53
C SER A 461 15.82 21.41 -7.49
N ARG A 462 15.29 20.39 -6.80
CA ARG A 462 16.08 19.52 -5.90
C ARG A 462 16.83 18.41 -6.63
N ASP A 463 16.42 18.13 -7.86
CA ASP A 463 16.96 17.05 -8.70
C ASP A 463 18.01 17.60 -9.69
N THR A 464 17.80 18.80 -10.21
CA THR A 464 18.61 19.42 -11.26
C THR A 464 18.41 20.94 -11.32
N ASP A 465 19.40 21.67 -11.83
CA ASP A 465 19.32 23.12 -12.07
C ASP A 465 18.40 23.48 -13.26
N ASP A 466 18.13 22.53 -14.16
CA ASP A 466 17.21 22.65 -15.30
C ASP A 466 16.09 21.58 -15.25
N PRO A 467 15.06 21.76 -14.39
CA PRO A 467 13.97 20.78 -14.27
C PRO A 467 13.13 20.65 -15.55
N VAL A 468 12.93 21.76 -16.26
CA VAL A 468 12.11 21.81 -17.49
C VAL A 468 12.76 20.99 -18.59
N GLY A 469 14.02 21.27 -18.92
CA GLY A 469 14.73 20.52 -19.96
C GLY A 469 14.93 19.05 -19.58
N ALA A 470 15.09 18.72 -18.29
CA ALA A 470 15.15 17.33 -17.84
C ALA A 470 13.83 16.58 -18.09
N ALA A 471 12.69 17.20 -17.75
CA ALA A 471 11.38 16.63 -17.99
C ALA A 471 11.12 16.42 -19.50
N GLU A 472 11.39 17.42 -20.33
CA GLU A 472 11.21 17.34 -21.78
C GLU A 472 12.05 16.21 -22.43
N ARG A 473 13.32 16.08 -22.02
CA ARG A 473 14.19 14.98 -22.50
C ARG A 473 13.65 13.62 -22.08
N LYS A 474 13.20 13.49 -20.82
CA LYS A 474 12.69 12.23 -20.28
C LYS A 474 11.42 11.77 -21.00
N VAL A 475 10.46 12.64 -21.29
CA VAL A 475 9.28 12.23 -22.08
C VAL A 475 9.64 11.82 -23.51
N GLY A 476 10.66 12.42 -24.12
CA GLY A 476 11.19 11.98 -25.42
C GLY A 476 11.84 10.59 -25.39
N GLU A 477 12.43 10.18 -24.26
CA GLU A 477 12.88 8.80 -24.03
C GLU A 477 11.69 7.86 -23.85
N MET A 478 10.72 8.24 -23.01
CA MET A 478 9.53 7.45 -22.72
C MET A 478 8.70 7.16 -23.98
N LYS A 479 8.52 8.16 -24.86
CA LYS A 479 7.81 7.97 -26.14
C LYS A 479 8.45 6.91 -27.03
N ARG A 480 9.79 6.82 -27.04
CA ARG A 480 10.53 5.80 -27.80
C ARG A 480 10.45 4.41 -27.16
N MET A 481 10.38 4.35 -25.83
CA MET A 481 10.21 3.09 -25.11
C MET A 481 8.79 2.52 -25.23
N GLY A 482 7.78 3.39 -25.16
CA GLY A 482 6.37 3.02 -25.11
C GLY A 482 5.92 2.56 -23.72
N PHE A 483 4.61 2.58 -23.50
CA PHE A 483 3.98 2.24 -22.22
C PHE A 483 4.35 0.82 -21.76
N ASP A 484 4.25 -0.19 -22.64
CA ASP A 484 4.41 -1.59 -22.25
C ASP A 484 5.83 -1.91 -21.74
N ALA A 485 6.86 -1.28 -22.33
CA ALA A 485 8.25 -1.45 -21.88
C ALA A 485 8.50 -0.77 -20.52
N ILE A 486 7.84 0.37 -20.27
CA ILE A 486 7.88 1.07 -18.98
C ILE A 486 7.18 0.20 -17.92
N GLU A 487 5.99 -0.32 -18.21
CA GLU A 487 5.25 -1.22 -17.32
C GLU A 487 6.08 -2.47 -16.98
N HIS A 488 6.70 -3.10 -17.98
CA HIS A 488 7.56 -4.26 -17.76
C HIS A 488 8.76 -3.96 -16.84
N SER A 489 9.38 -2.78 -17.02
CA SER A 489 10.48 -2.34 -16.16
C SER A 489 10.03 -2.13 -14.72
N ASN A 490 8.85 -1.53 -14.54
CA ASN A 490 8.21 -1.35 -13.24
C ASN A 490 7.88 -2.70 -12.58
N GLU A 491 7.26 -3.64 -13.29
CA GLU A 491 6.97 -4.99 -12.77
C GLU A 491 8.24 -5.72 -12.32
N SER A 492 9.33 -5.58 -13.07
CA SER A 492 10.64 -6.15 -12.70
C SER A 492 11.17 -5.55 -11.39
N ALA A 493 11.03 -4.24 -11.19
CA ALA A 493 11.41 -3.57 -9.95
C ALA A 493 10.56 -4.03 -8.75
N TRP A 494 9.23 -4.13 -8.93
CA TRP A 494 8.34 -4.65 -7.88
C TRP A 494 8.62 -6.11 -7.55
N ARG A 495 8.89 -6.96 -8.55
CA ARG A 495 9.26 -8.36 -8.32
C ARG A 495 10.50 -8.48 -7.45
N LYS A 496 11.53 -7.65 -7.69
CA LYS A 496 12.75 -7.62 -6.86
C LYS A 496 12.44 -7.20 -5.42
N PHE A 497 11.56 -6.21 -5.23
CA PHE A 497 11.11 -5.80 -3.90
C PHE A 497 10.39 -6.95 -3.18
N TRP A 498 9.38 -7.56 -3.81
CA TRP A 498 8.58 -8.62 -3.18
C TRP A 498 9.38 -9.90 -2.88
N GLN A 499 10.39 -10.22 -3.68
CA GLN A 499 11.31 -11.34 -3.40
C GLN A 499 12.09 -11.18 -2.08
N ALA A 500 12.29 -9.93 -1.65
CA ALA A 500 12.99 -9.58 -0.42
C ALA A 500 12.04 -9.27 0.75
N ALA A 501 10.87 -8.68 0.46
CA ALA A 501 10.02 -8.04 1.47
C ALA A 501 8.73 -8.80 1.82
N ASP A 502 8.25 -9.74 0.99
CA ASP A 502 6.95 -10.39 1.25
C ASP A 502 6.94 -11.15 2.59
N VAL A 503 5.80 -11.08 3.26
CA VAL A 503 5.52 -11.84 4.48
C VAL A 503 4.29 -12.69 4.21
N LEU A 504 4.48 -14.01 4.22
CA LEU A 504 3.45 -15.00 3.99
C LEU A 504 2.77 -15.37 5.29
N ILE A 505 1.45 -15.25 5.33
CA ILE A 505 0.56 -15.73 6.40
C ILE A 505 -0.41 -16.73 5.76
N GLU A 506 -0.32 -18.00 6.14
CA GLU A 506 -1.28 -19.02 5.66
C GLU A 506 -2.37 -19.26 6.70
N GLY A 507 -3.63 -19.27 6.26
CA GLY A 507 -4.81 -19.51 7.10
C GLY A 507 -5.60 -18.25 7.47
N ASP A 508 -5.16 -17.06 7.03
CA ASP A 508 -5.85 -15.79 7.28
C ASP A 508 -5.63 -14.79 6.14
N ASP A 509 -6.59 -14.73 5.20
CA ASP A 509 -6.51 -13.91 3.99
C ASP A 509 -6.61 -12.40 4.30
N ASP A 510 -7.38 -12.01 5.34
CA ASP A 510 -7.51 -10.62 5.77
C ASP A 510 -6.16 -10.10 6.29
N ALA A 511 -5.53 -10.88 7.16
CA ALA A 511 -4.19 -10.58 7.67
C ALA A 511 -3.16 -10.51 6.53
N GLN A 512 -3.19 -11.47 5.61
CA GLN A 512 -2.27 -11.53 4.48
C GLN A 512 -2.39 -10.30 3.57
N LEU A 513 -3.61 -9.90 3.21
CA LEU A 513 -3.85 -8.74 2.37
C LEU A 513 -3.40 -7.44 3.08
N ALA A 514 -3.78 -7.28 4.35
CA ALA A 514 -3.43 -6.09 5.11
C ALA A 514 -1.92 -5.90 5.23
N VAL A 515 -1.17 -6.98 5.46
CA VAL A 515 0.29 -6.93 5.54
C VAL A 515 0.91 -6.59 4.19
N ARG A 516 0.45 -7.20 3.09
CA ARG A 516 0.95 -6.84 1.74
C ARG A 516 0.65 -5.39 1.39
N HIS A 517 -0.53 -4.87 1.76
CA HIS A 517 -0.84 -3.46 1.57
C HIS A 517 0.06 -2.55 2.41
N ALA A 518 0.27 -2.88 3.69
CA ALA A 518 1.19 -2.14 4.56
C ALA A 518 2.62 -2.09 3.97
N LEU A 519 3.15 -3.23 3.52
CA LEU A 519 4.48 -3.33 2.91
C LEU A 519 4.59 -2.55 1.60
N TYR A 520 3.53 -2.59 0.77
CA TYR A 520 3.43 -1.77 -0.43
C TYR A 520 3.48 -0.27 -0.09
N GLN A 521 2.67 0.17 0.88
CA GLN A 521 2.59 1.57 1.31
C GLN A 521 3.91 2.05 1.92
N LEU A 522 4.59 1.22 2.73
CA LEU A 522 5.94 1.47 3.22
C LEU A 522 6.91 1.72 2.04
N ARG A 523 6.93 0.84 1.04
CA ARG A 523 7.85 0.97 -0.09
C ARG A 523 7.62 2.25 -0.88
N ILE A 524 6.37 2.64 -1.15
CA ILE A 524 6.09 3.84 -1.95
C ILE A 524 6.29 5.15 -1.16
N ALA A 525 6.33 5.08 0.17
CA ALA A 525 6.58 6.23 1.03
C ALA A 525 8.07 6.59 1.15
N ALA A 526 8.99 5.64 0.89
CA ALA A 526 10.40 5.79 1.24
C ALA A 526 11.31 6.03 0.04
N SER A 527 12.11 7.10 0.12
CA SER A 527 13.10 7.44 -0.91
C SER A 527 14.31 6.50 -0.87
N ALA A 528 14.62 5.90 -2.02
CA ALA A 528 15.80 5.07 -2.18
C ALA A 528 17.07 5.87 -2.50
N THR A 529 16.94 7.14 -2.87
CA THR A 529 18.03 7.92 -3.48
C THR A 529 18.26 9.31 -2.86
N ASP A 530 17.34 9.81 -2.02
CA ASP A 530 17.48 11.12 -1.38
C ASP A 530 17.60 10.95 0.14
N ASP A 531 18.75 11.33 0.70
CA ASP A 531 19.05 11.31 2.13
C ASP A 531 18.68 12.62 2.86
N ARG A 532 18.03 13.55 2.16
CA ARG A 532 17.58 14.86 2.68
C ARG A 532 16.10 14.87 3.06
N VAL A 533 15.41 13.73 2.99
CA VAL A 533 13.96 13.60 3.22
C VAL A 533 13.67 12.40 4.12
N SER A 534 12.53 12.45 4.80
CA SER A 534 12.03 11.38 5.67
C SER A 534 10.54 11.16 5.43
N ILE A 535 9.94 10.20 6.13
CA ILE A 535 8.59 9.73 5.88
C ILE A 535 7.62 10.48 6.80
N GLY A 536 6.62 11.14 6.20
CA GLY A 536 5.57 11.80 6.96
C GLY A 536 4.64 10.82 7.67
N ALA A 537 4.00 11.22 8.78
CA ALA A 537 3.09 10.33 9.54
C ALA A 537 1.89 9.79 8.72
N LYS A 538 1.43 10.56 7.70
CA LYS A 538 0.46 10.09 6.69
C LYS A 538 1.09 9.65 5.37
N SER A 539 2.38 9.34 5.36
CA SER A 539 3.21 9.10 4.18
C SER A 539 3.06 10.24 3.15
N LEU A 540 3.11 9.92 1.86
CA LEU A 540 2.80 10.83 0.75
C LEU A 540 1.36 10.64 0.25
N SER A 541 0.48 10.11 1.11
CA SER A 541 -0.86 9.66 0.72
C SER A 541 -1.99 10.62 1.09
N GLY A 542 -1.69 11.77 1.72
CA GLY A 542 -2.71 12.74 2.11
C GLY A 542 -2.12 13.91 2.89
N PHE A 543 -2.98 14.87 3.23
CA PHE A 543 -2.58 16.13 3.88
C PHE A 543 -2.48 16.04 5.40
N GLY A 544 -2.98 14.95 6.01
CA GLY A 544 -2.88 14.77 7.46
C GLY A 544 -1.42 14.83 7.92
N TYR A 545 -1.18 15.56 9.01
CA TYR A 545 0.17 15.84 9.52
C TYR A 545 1.14 16.47 8.51
N ARG A 546 0.65 17.03 7.39
CA ARG A 546 1.38 17.95 6.48
C ARG A 546 2.65 17.39 5.83
N GLY A 547 2.86 16.09 5.92
CA GLY A 547 4.08 15.40 5.48
C GLY A 547 5.21 15.39 6.52
N HIS A 548 4.99 15.89 7.74
CA HIS A 548 6.01 16.00 8.78
C HIS A 548 6.48 14.64 9.30
N ALA A 549 7.78 14.52 9.53
CA ALA A 549 8.40 13.34 10.10
C ALA A 549 8.40 13.42 11.64
N PHE A 550 7.90 12.35 12.26
CA PHE A 550 7.82 12.14 13.71
C PHE A 550 8.71 10.96 14.14
N TRP A 551 8.71 10.63 15.43
CA TRP A 551 9.30 9.39 15.97
C TRP A 551 8.74 8.11 15.31
N ASP A 552 7.55 8.20 14.71
CA ASP A 552 6.93 7.22 13.81
C ASP A 552 7.94 6.61 12.83
N THR A 553 8.80 7.45 12.23
CA THR A 553 9.77 6.98 11.26
C THR A 553 10.78 6.06 11.94
N GLU A 554 11.44 6.53 12.99
CA GLU A 554 12.54 5.81 13.64
C GLU A 554 12.09 4.55 14.37
N ILE A 555 10.95 4.60 15.05
CA ILE A 555 10.51 3.50 15.91
C ILE A 555 9.61 2.50 15.19
N PHE A 556 8.76 2.95 14.26
CA PHE A 556 7.78 2.08 13.64
C PHE A 556 8.19 1.63 12.23
N VAL A 557 8.69 2.56 11.41
CA VAL A 557 8.96 2.34 9.99
C VAL A 557 10.38 1.85 9.70
N LEU A 558 11.39 2.46 10.33
CA LEU A 558 12.81 2.15 10.12
C LEU A 558 13.17 0.67 10.35
N PRO A 559 12.57 -0.06 11.32
CA PRO A 559 12.88 -1.47 11.52
C PRO A 559 12.64 -2.32 10.26
N PHE A 560 11.55 -2.09 9.53
CA PHE A 560 11.29 -2.81 8.28
C PHE A 560 12.43 -2.59 7.27
N PHE A 561 12.81 -1.33 7.03
CA PHE A 561 13.88 -1.02 6.08
C PHE A 561 15.24 -1.50 6.56
N THR A 562 15.51 -1.47 7.85
CA THR A 562 16.77 -1.94 8.44
C THR A 562 17.00 -3.42 8.11
N TYR A 563 15.95 -4.25 8.21
CA TYR A 563 16.05 -5.69 7.96
C TYR A 563 15.78 -6.09 6.51
N VAL A 564 15.29 -5.19 5.62
CA VAL A 564 14.90 -5.57 4.24
C VAL A 564 15.61 -4.73 3.18
N GLN A 565 15.74 -3.42 3.38
CA GLN A 565 16.41 -2.49 2.45
C GLN A 565 17.31 -1.50 3.22
N PRO A 566 18.46 -1.95 3.76
CA PRO A 566 19.31 -1.14 4.65
C PRO A 566 19.71 0.23 4.09
N THR A 567 19.89 0.35 2.77
CA THR A 567 20.19 1.64 2.12
C THR A 567 19.10 2.69 2.37
N ILE A 568 17.82 2.29 2.36
CA ILE A 568 16.71 3.20 2.67
C ILE A 568 16.75 3.59 4.15
N ALA A 569 16.98 2.63 5.05
CA ALA A 569 17.12 2.93 6.48
C ALA A 569 18.27 3.92 6.75
N ARG A 570 19.41 3.74 6.05
CA ARG A 570 20.53 4.68 6.11
C ARG A 570 20.12 6.09 5.67
N ASN A 571 19.38 6.23 4.57
CA ASN A 571 18.90 7.52 4.08
C ASN A 571 18.01 8.22 5.11
N LEU A 572 17.09 7.49 5.75
CA LEU A 572 16.20 8.01 6.79
C LEU A 572 16.98 8.50 8.03
N LEU A 573 18.03 7.78 8.45
CA LEU A 573 18.90 8.23 9.54
C LEU A 573 19.80 9.41 9.11
N MET A 574 20.27 9.41 7.87
CA MET A 574 21.03 10.53 7.30
C MET A 574 20.19 11.80 7.23
N TYR A 575 18.88 11.72 7.02
CA TYR A 575 18.00 12.88 7.15
C TYR A 575 18.15 13.54 8.53
N ARG A 576 18.14 12.77 9.63
CA ARG A 576 18.40 13.31 10.98
C ARG A 576 19.78 13.94 11.11
N ARG A 577 20.79 13.41 10.41
CA ARG A 577 22.11 14.07 10.32
C ARG A 577 22.04 15.40 9.58
N ARG A 578 21.28 15.48 8.48
CA ARG A 578 21.11 16.72 7.68
C ARG A 578 20.35 17.79 8.45
N THR A 579 19.42 17.40 9.32
CA THR A 579 18.54 18.29 10.08
C THR A 579 19.01 18.59 11.50
N ILE A 580 20.18 18.07 11.92
CA ILE A 580 20.70 18.25 13.29
C ILE A 580 20.91 19.73 13.68
N ASP A 581 21.14 20.63 12.72
CA ASP A 581 21.28 22.05 13.01
C ASP A 581 19.97 22.69 13.49
N GLY A 582 18.82 22.21 13.00
CA GLY A 582 17.51 22.60 13.54
C GLY A 582 17.32 22.11 14.98
N ALA A 583 17.73 20.87 15.27
CA ALA A 583 17.71 20.32 16.62
C ALA A 583 18.60 21.09 17.62
N ARG A 584 19.77 21.56 17.17
CA ARG A 584 20.65 22.44 17.96
C ARG A 584 20.02 23.80 18.23
N ARG A 585 19.37 24.40 17.22
CA ARG A 585 18.66 25.67 17.39
C ARG A 585 17.50 25.53 18.36
N LYS A 586 16.72 24.45 18.28
CA LYS A 586 15.63 24.14 19.22
C LYS A 586 16.14 24.03 20.65
N ALA A 587 17.17 23.20 20.89
CA ALA A 587 17.78 23.06 22.22
C ALA A 587 18.22 24.43 22.78
N ALA A 588 18.98 25.20 22.01
CA ALA A 588 19.47 26.51 22.43
C ALA A 588 18.34 27.51 22.71
N ALA A 589 17.29 27.54 21.88
CA ALA A 589 16.13 28.40 22.08
C ALA A 589 15.36 28.06 23.36
N ASN A 590 15.39 26.80 23.77
CA ASN A 590 14.78 26.31 25.01
C ASN A 590 15.74 26.37 26.22
N GLY A 591 16.95 26.90 26.05
CA GLY A 591 17.94 27.02 27.13
C GLY A 591 18.74 25.74 27.42
N PHE A 592 18.67 24.74 26.54
CA PHE A 592 19.38 23.47 26.64
C PHE A 592 20.60 23.41 25.71
N ALA A 593 21.46 22.41 25.94
CA ALA A 593 22.63 22.13 25.10
C ALA A 593 22.34 20.97 24.13
N GLY A 594 23.30 20.69 23.24
CA GLY A 594 23.22 19.53 22.35
C GLY A 594 22.14 19.65 21.26
N ALA A 595 21.51 18.53 20.94
CA ALA A 595 20.47 18.43 19.91
C ALA A 595 19.15 17.95 20.53
N GLN A 596 18.15 18.84 20.60
CA GLN A 596 16.77 18.51 20.91
C GLN A 596 16.02 18.39 19.58
N PHE A 597 15.74 17.17 19.12
CA PHE A 597 15.09 17.00 17.82
C PHE A 597 13.66 17.55 17.83
N ALA A 598 13.23 18.07 16.67
CA ALA A 598 11.86 18.52 16.46
C ALA A 598 10.89 17.35 16.56
N TRP A 599 9.74 17.56 17.20
CA TRP A 599 8.66 16.58 17.28
C TRP A 599 8.07 16.34 15.89
N GLU A 600 7.72 17.44 15.22
CA GLU A 600 7.38 17.46 13.81
C GLU A 600 8.53 18.11 13.04
N SER A 601 9.15 17.35 12.14
CA SER A 601 10.31 17.79 11.36
C SER A 601 9.99 17.86 9.87
N ALA A 602 10.36 18.98 9.24
CA ALA A 602 10.24 19.21 7.79
C ALA A 602 11.62 19.36 7.12
N GLU A 603 11.87 20.46 6.39
CA GLU A 603 13.08 20.63 5.57
C GLU A 603 14.37 20.86 6.38
N THR A 604 14.33 21.76 7.35
CA THR A 604 15.54 22.28 8.03
C THR A 604 15.85 21.57 9.35
N GLY A 605 14.90 20.77 9.85
CA GLY A 605 14.94 20.22 11.20
C GLY A 605 14.46 21.16 12.31
N ASP A 606 14.03 22.36 11.96
CA ASP A 606 13.37 23.25 12.92
C ASP A 606 12.01 22.67 13.31
N GLU A 607 11.54 23.01 14.51
CA GLU A 607 10.23 22.60 15.01
C GLU A 607 9.13 23.21 14.16
N VAL A 608 8.30 22.36 13.54
CA VAL A 608 7.14 22.78 12.74
C VAL A 608 5.81 22.30 13.33
N THR A 609 5.82 21.72 14.53
CA THR A 609 4.59 21.35 15.25
C THR A 609 3.70 22.58 15.41
N PRO A 610 2.43 22.53 14.97
CA PRO A 610 1.53 23.65 15.12
C PRO A 610 1.30 23.93 16.60
N ARG A 611 1.54 25.15 17.07
CA ARG A 611 1.27 25.51 18.47
C ARG A 611 -0.23 25.55 18.79
N TRP A 612 -1.05 25.80 17.78
CA TRP A 612 -2.50 25.95 17.93
C TRP A 612 -3.21 25.23 16.79
N VAL A 613 -4.28 24.52 17.14
CA VAL A 613 -5.21 23.94 16.17
C VAL A 613 -6.64 24.36 16.49
N PRO A 614 -7.54 24.52 15.49
CA PRO A 614 -8.95 24.74 15.76
C PRO A 614 -9.56 23.56 16.55
N GLY A 615 -10.38 23.86 17.55
CA GLY A 615 -11.17 22.87 18.27
C GLY A 615 -12.25 22.22 17.39
N PRO A 616 -12.92 21.15 17.86
CA PRO A 616 -13.87 20.38 17.05
C PRO A 616 -15.02 21.19 16.44
N GLN A 617 -15.50 22.24 17.14
CA GLN A 617 -16.51 23.15 16.61
C GLN A 617 -15.94 24.37 15.85
N GLY A 618 -14.61 24.50 15.77
CA GLY A 618 -13.90 25.56 15.04
C GLY A 618 -13.91 26.95 15.71
N GLU A 619 -14.53 27.09 16.89
CA GLU A 619 -14.70 28.38 17.59
C GLU A 619 -13.56 28.69 18.57
N GLU A 620 -12.88 27.67 19.10
CA GLU A 620 -11.76 27.80 20.04
C GLU A 620 -10.44 27.32 19.43
N LEU A 621 -9.32 27.84 19.94
CA LEU A 621 -7.98 27.36 19.59
C LEU A 621 -7.44 26.51 20.73
N ILE A 622 -7.07 25.28 20.42
CA ILE A 622 -6.45 24.33 21.33
C ILE A 622 -4.94 24.46 21.23
N ARG A 623 -4.27 24.63 22.38
CA ARG A 623 -2.81 24.62 22.48
C ARG A 623 -2.31 23.19 22.34
N ILE A 624 -1.35 22.97 21.45
CA ILE A 624 -0.69 21.66 21.27
C ILE A 624 0.72 21.73 21.85
N TRP A 625 1.02 20.97 22.89
CA TRP A 625 2.29 21.05 23.62
C TRP A 625 3.39 20.09 23.15
N CYS A 626 3.08 19.13 22.28
CA CYS A 626 4.01 18.08 21.85
C CYS A 626 5.35 18.64 21.34
N GLY A 627 5.31 19.67 20.49
CA GLY A 627 6.51 20.32 19.95
C GLY A 627 7.41 20.95 21.01
N ASP A 628 6.87 21.32 22.17
CA ASP A 628 7.59 21.96 23.26
C ASP A 628 8.17 20.91 24.23
N ILE A 629 7.34 19.94 24.65
CA ILE A 629 7.62 19.10 25.82
C ILE A 629 7.52 17.57 25.58
N GLU A 630 7.28 17.11 24.35
CA GLU A 630 7.38 15.67 24.01
C GLU A 630 8.81 15.34 23.56
N LEU A 631 9.68 15.11 24.55
CA LEU A 631 11.14 15.17 24.38
C LEU A 631 11.77 13.85 23.91
N HIS A 632 11.04 12.74 24.06
CA HIS A 632 11.60 11.39 23.93
C HIS A 632 12.10 11.06 22.52
N ILE A 633 11.65 11.79 21.48
CA ILE A 633 12.11 11.65 20.09
C ILE A 633 13.65 11.69 19.94
N THR A 634 14.33 12.42 20.83
CA THR A 634 15.81 12.49 20.84
C THR A 634 16.44 11.14 21.20
N ALA A 635 15.87 10.41 22.15
CA ALA A 635 16.29 9.08 22.54
C ALA A 635 15.84 8.01 21.53
N ASP A 636 14.66 8.19 20.93
CA ASP A 636 14.14 7.29 19.90
C ASP A 636 15.05 7.22 18.67
N ILE A 637 15.58 8.37 18.23
CA ILE A 637 16.55 8.43 17.13
C ILE A 637 17.83 7.66 17.49
N ALA A 638 18.32 7.78 18.73
CA ALA A 638 19.49 7.02 19.18
C ALA A 638 19.21 5.51 19.27
N TYR A 639 18.00 5.12 19.70
CA TYR A 639 17.54 3.73 19.68
C TYR A 639 17.54 3.15 18.27
N ALA A 640 16.99 3.89 17.32
CA ALA A 640 16.94 3.48 15.92
C ALA A 640 18.33 3.37 15.28
N ILE A 641 19.26 4.29 15.63
CA ILE A 641 20.67 4.20 15.22
C ILE A 641 21.32 2.92 15.77
N ARG A 642 21.11 2.59 17.04
CA ARG A 642 21.65 1.34 17.62
C ARG A 642 21.10 0.12 16.89
N GLN A 643 19.80 0.08 16.61
CA GLN A 643 19.18 -1.05 15.91
C GLN A 643 19.75 -1.17 14.49
N TYR A 644 19.80 -0.07 13.73
CA TYR A 644 20.38 -0.04 12.39
C TYR A 644 21.81 -0.56 12.41
N TRP A 645 22.65 -0.04 13.29
CA TRP A 645 24.05 -0.44 13.37
C TRP A 645 24.22 -1.90 13.77
N LYS A 646 23.46 -2.37 14.77
CA LYS A 646 23.50 -3.77 15.21
C LYS A 646 23.11 -4.75 14.08
N VAL A 647 22.15 -4.39 13.24
CA VAL A 647 21.64 -5.27 12.18
C VAL A 647 22.51 -5.21 10.92
N THR A 648 23.02 -4.04 10.57
CA THR A 648 23.74 -3.81 9.30
C THR A 648 25.26 -3.93 9.43
N GLY A 649 25.82 -3.69 10.61
CA GLY A 649 27.27 -3.58 10.79
C GLY A 649 27.89 -2.39 10.08
N ASP A 650 27.09 -1.36 9.74
CA ASP A 650 27.55 -0.17 9.01
C ASP A 650 28.37 0.78 9.89
N ASP A 651 29.61 0.38 10.17
CA ASP A 651 30.60 1.15 10.90
C ASP A 651 30.91 2.49 10.22
N GLN A 652 30.80 2.55 8.88
CA GLN A 652 31.02 3.77 8.11
C GLN A 652 29.96 4.82 8.45
N PHE A 653 28.68 4.45 8.49
CA PHE A 653 27.61 5.33 8.96
C PHE A 653 27.85 5.82 10.39
N MET A 654 28.30 4.94 11.29
CA MET A 654 28.58 5.33 12.68
C MET A 654 29.70 6.36 12.76
N MET A 655 30.79 6.17 12.02
CA MET A 655 31.91 7.12 11.92
C MET A 655 31.49 8.47 11.31
N GLU A 656 30.69 8.45 10.25
CA GLU A 656 30.31 9.66 9.49
C GLU A 656 29.20 10.48 10.17
N ALA A 657 28.23 9.82 10.80
CA ALA A 657 26.99 10.45 11.26
C ALA A 657 26.48 9.92 12.60
N GLY A 658 26.40 8.59 12.76
CA GLY A 658 25.69 7.96 13.87
C GLY A 658 26.21 8.37 15.25
N VAL A 659 27.53 8.27 15.49
CA VAL A 659 28.12 8.65 16.79
C VAL A 659 27.91 10.13 17.09
N ALA A 660 27.98 11.00 16.08
CA ALA A 660 27.78 12.43 16.28
C ALA A 660 26.34 12.76 16.71
N ILE A 661 25.33 12.12 16.10
CA ILE A 661 23.92 12.30 16.50
C ILE A 661 23.70 11.86 17.94
N VAL A 662 24.18 10.66 18.29
CA VAL A 662 23.98 10.07 19.62
C VAL A 662 24.61 10.95 20.72
N LEU A 663 25.83 11.45 20.50
CA LEU A 663 26.53 12.31 21.47
C LEU A 663 25.85 13.68 21.64
N GLU A 664 25.32 14.27 20.57
CA GLU A 664 24.63 15.56 20.64
C GLU A 664 23.29 15.44 21.40
N GLY A 665 22.57 14.33 21.24
CA GLY A 665 21.38 14.05 22.05
C GLY A 665 21.71 13.76 23.53
N ALA A 666 22.86 13.13 23.82
CA ALA A 666 23.33 12.94 25.19
C ALA A 666 23.66 14.28 25.89
N LEU A 667 24.24 15.25 25.16
CA LEU A 667 24.42 16.62 25.67
C LEU A 667 23.08 17.30 26.01
N PHE A 668 22.04 17.05 25.21
CA PHE A 668 20.70 17.53 25.51
C PHE A 668 20.20 16.95 26.83
N TRP A 669 20.22 15.63 27.01
CA TRP A 669 19.79 14.99 28.25
C TRP A 669 20.59 15.41 29.47
N GLU A 670 21.92 15.58 29.36
CA GLU A 670 22.73 16.13 30.45
C GLU A 670 22.25 17.52 30.88
N SER A 671 21.93 18.38 29.91
CA SER A 671 21.44 19.73 30.19
C SER A 671 19.98 19.78 30.65
N ARG A 672 19.20 18.77 30.30
CA ARG A 672 17.77 18.67 30.60
C ARG A 672 17.48 18.05 31.97
N ALA A 673 18.36 17.17 32.44
CA ALA A 673 18.22 16.50 33.74
C ALA A 673 18.34 17.49 34.89
N GLU A 674 17.39 17.42 35.83
CA GLU A 674 17.28 18.29 36.99
C GLU A 674 17.95 17.61 38.20
N PRO A 675 19.14 18.05 38.65
CA PRO A 675 19.84 17.42 39.77
C PRO A 675 19.14 17.67 41.10
N ASP A 676 19.40 16.78 42.06
CA ASP A 676 18.92 16.85 43.44
C ASP A 676 17.39 16.96 43.56
N THR A 677 16.68 16.44 42.54
CA THR A 677 15.22 16.44 42.44
C THR A 677 14.73 14.98 42.37
N PRO A 678 13.72 14.58 43.16
CA PRO A 678 13.05 15.35 44.22
C PRO A 678 13.89 15.49 45.51
N GLN A 679 15.05 14.83 45.58
CA GLN A 679 15.94 14.84 46.75
C GLN A 679 17.41 14.75 46.32
N PRO A 680 18.36 15.11 47.21
CA PRO A 680 19.79 15.07 46.90
C PRO A 680 20.26 13.70 46.37
N GLY A 681 21.03 13.73 45.28
CA GLY A 681 21.54 12.53 44.62
C GLY A 681 20.58 11.84 43.64
N CYS A 682 19.39 12.40 43.41
CA CYS A 682 18.47 11.94 42.36
C CYS A 682 18.41 12.96 41.21
N TYR A 683 18.00 12.49 40.03
CA TYR A 683 17.69 13.35 38.89
C TYR A 683 16.24 13.18 38.45
N SER A 684 15.63 14.28 38.03
CA SER A 684 14.28 14.31 37.44
C SER A 684 14.29 14.88 36.03
N ILE A 685 13.21 14.59 35.29
CA ILE A 685 12.82 15.31 34.08
C ILE A 685 11.35 15.67 34.26
N SER A 686 11.07 16.92 34.61
CA SER A 686 9.74 17.44 34.96
C SER A 686 9.06 18.11 33.76
N ASP A 687 7.75 18.36 33.74
CA ASP A 687 7.06 19.08 32.65
C ASP A 687 7.32 18.50 31.24
N VAL A 688 6.89 17.25 31.03
CA VAL A 688 7.00 16.53 29.76
C VAL A 688 5.66 15.95 29.29
N ILE A 689 5.66 15.50 28.03
CA ILE A 689 4.70 14.54 27.48
C ILE A 689 5.48 13.27 27.17
N GLY A 690 4.96 12.11 27.61
CA GLY A 690 5.43 10.79 27.19
C GLY A 690 4.70 10.31 25.94
N PRO A 691 4.96 9.08 25.45
CA PRO A 691 4.20 8.55 24.32
C PRO A 691 2.68 8.63 24.47
N ASP A 692 2.16 8.57 25.71
CA ASP A 692 0.76 8.85 25.97
C ASP A 692 0.45 10.36 25.98
N GLU A 693 0.11 10.91 24.81
CA GLU A 693 -0.22 12.33 24.62
C GLU A 693 -1.53 12.81 25.29
N TYR A 694 -2.28 11.95 26.00
CA TYR A 694 -3.42 12.42 26.80
C TYR A 694 -2.99 13.12 28.08
N HIS A 695 -1.76 12.87 28.54
CA HIS A 695 -1.22 13.44 29.76
C HIS A 695 -0.09 14.41 29.42
N GLU A 696 -0.38 15.69 29.60
CA GLU A 696 0.53 16.81 29.39
C GLU A 696 1.02 17.37 30.74
N HIS A 697 2.19 18.02 30.73
CA HIS A 697 2.81 18.64 31.90
C HIS A 697 3.07 17.66 33.05
N VAL A 698 3.48 16.42 32.72
CA VAL A 698 3.75 15.38 33.72
C VAL A 698 5.22 15.33 34.10
N ASP A 699 5.51 14.85 35.31
CA ASP A 699 6.88 14.72 35.81
C ASP A 699 7.35 13.27 35.81
N ASN A 700 8.60 13.04 35.44
CA ASN A 700 9.26 11.74 35.51
C ASN A 700 8.52 10.63 34.76
N ASN A 701 8.08 10.93 33.54
CA ASN A 701 7.53 9.92 32.65
C ASN A 701 8.51 8.74 32.49
N ALA A 702 8.05 7.52 32.77
CA ALA A 702 8.89 6.34 32.85
C ALA A 702 9.58 6.04 31.51
N TYR A 703 8.87 6.16 30.38
CA TYR A 703 9.46 5.97 29.05
C TYR A 703 10.57 6.99 28.78
N THR A 704 10.29 8.27 29.01
CA THR A 704 11.23 9.38 28.76
C THR A 704 12.49 9.24 29.61
N ASN A 705 12.34 9.02 30.92
CA ASN A 705 13.48 8.88 31.81
C ASN A 705 14.32 7.64 31.46
N ALA A 706 13.69 6.48 31.25
CA ALA A 706 14.41 5.25 30.96
C ALA A 706 15.18 5.34 29.63
N THR A 707 14.58 5.92 28.59
CA THR A 707 15.22 6.07 27.28
C THR A 707 16.31 7.15 27.29
N ALA A 708 16.17 8.22 28.08
CA ALA A 708 17.22 9.22 28.30
C ALA A 708 18.45 8.61 29.00
N ALA A 709 18.25 7.89 30.11
CA ALA A 709 19.30 7.17 30.82
C ALA A 709 20.00 6.15 29.92
N TRP A 710 19.22 5.42 29.13
CA TRP A 710 19.73 4.47 28.15
C TRP A 710 20.60 5.16 27.08
N GLN A 711 20.17 6.32 26.54
CA GLN A 711 20.94 7.05 25.54
C GLN A 711 22.27 7.56 26.10
N LEU A 712 22.29 8.06 27.35
CA LEU A 712 23.52 8.52 28.00
C LEU A 712 24.57 7.39 28.10
N ARG A 713 24.15 6.18 28.47
CA ARG A 713 25.03 4.99 28.48
C ARG A 713 25.50 4.64 27.07
N PHE A 714 24.58 4.57 26.11
CA PHE A 714 24.90 4.25 24.72
C PHE A 714 25.84 5.27 24.07
N ALA A 715 25.74 6.55 24.43
CA ALA A 715 26.61 7.61 23.97
C ALA A 715 28.06 7.43 24.46
N ALA A 716 28.24 7.04 25.72
CA ALA A 716 29.56 6.68 26.26
C ALA A 716 30.16 5.47 25.52
N ASP A 717 29.35 4.44 25.26
CA ASP A 717 29.77 3.26 24.50
C ASP A 717 30.18 3.62 23.06
N CYS A 718 29.41 4.47 22.39
CA CYS A 718 29.70 4.98 21.05
C CYS A 718 31.03 5.73 21.00
N LEU A 719 31.28 6.62 21.97
CA LEU A 719 32.54 7.36 22.03
C LEU A 719 33.72 6.42 22.30
N ALA A 720 33.55 5.44 23.19
CA ALA A 720 34.59 4.45 23.49
C ALA A 720 34.90 3.59 22.25
N TRP A 721 33.88 3.15 21.52
CA TRP A 721 34.03 2.44 20.25
C TRP A 721 34.73 3.32 19.21
N LEU A 722 34.31 4.57 19.02
CA LEU A 722 34.92 5.48 18.03
C LEU A 722 36.38 5.80 18.39
N THR A 723 36.70 5.90 19.69
CA THR A 723 38.08 6.11 20.14
C THR A 723 39.00 4.95 19.74
N ARG A 724 38.48 3.71 19.77
CA ARG A 724 39.24 2.52 19.33
C ARG A 724 39.35 2.42 17.81
N ASN A 725 38.29 2.75 17.07
CA ASN A 725 38.19 2.47 15.63
C ASN A 725 38.56 3.66 14.73
N ALA A 726 38.31 4.90 15.18
CA ALA A 726 38.61 6.14 14.46
C ALA A 726 39.06 7.26 15.43
N PRO A 727 40.24 7.13 16.06
CA PRO A 727 40.69 8.03 17.14
C PRO A 727 40.77 9.50 16.73
N ALA A 728 41.10 9.81 15.47
CA ALA A 728 41.13 11.18 14.98
C ALA A 728 39.74 11.83 14.96
N GLN A 729 38.72 11.09 14.53
CA GLN A 729 37.32 11.56 14.54
C GLN A 729 36.80 11.67 15.96
N ALA A 730 37.12 10.69 16.82
CA ALA A 730 36.79 10.75 18.24
C ALA A 730 37.38 12.02 18.89
N ASN A 731 38.68 12.31 18.67
CA ASN A 731 39.32 13.51 19.20
C ASN A 731 38.67 14.80 18.67
N ALA A 732 38.30 14.85 17.39
CA ALA A 732 37.61 16.00 16.81
C ALA A 732 36.23 16.21 17.46
N LEU A 733 35.46 15.14 17.69
CA LEU A 733 34.18 15.21 18.39
C LEU A 733 34.35 15.60 19.86
N ARG A 734 35.34 15.02 20.56
CA ARG A 734 35.64 15.39 21.96
C ARG A 734 35.95 16.87 22.11
N LEU A 735 36.74 17.43 21.20
CA LEU A 735 37.06 18.86 21.22
C LEU A 735 35.84 19.72 20.86
N ARG A 736 35.10 19.34 19.81
CA ARG A 736 33.93 20.10 19.33
C ARG A 736 32.78 20.11 20.33
N LEU A 737 32.58 19.02 21.06
CA LEU A 737 31.46 18.81 21.98
C LEU A 737 31.86 18.92 23.47
N ASP A 738 33.11 19.32 23.73
CA ASP A 738 33.67 19.43 25.09
C ASP A 738 33.43 18.19 25.96
N LEU A 739 33.77 17.01 25.41
CA LEU A 739 33.56 15.72 26.07
C LEU A 739 34.76 15.38 26.98
N THR A 740 34.77 16.03 28.14
CA THR A 740 35.73 15.76 29.22
C THR A 740 35.39 14.47 29.97
N ASP A 741 36.37 13.86 30.63
CA ASP A 741 36.13 12.67 31.45
C ASP A 741 35.16 12.97 32.62
N GLY A 742 35.15 14.20 33.13
CA GLY A 742 34.19 14.66 34.13
C GLY A 742 32.76 14.71 33.61
N ARG A 743 32.54 15.13 32.35
CA ARG A 743 31.24 15.08 31.70
C ARG A 743 30.76 13.64 31.50
N LEU A 744 31.63 12.75 31.03
CA LEU A 744 31.27 11.33 30.86
C LEU A 744 30.92 10.66 32.20
N ALA A 745 31.65 10.99 33.27
CA ALA A 745 31.31 10.54 34.62
C ALA A 745 29.95 11.08 35.07
N ARG A 746 29.63 12.34 34.75
CA ARG A 746 28.31 12.93 35.03
C ARG A 746 27.19 12.26 34.23
N TRP A 747 27.42 11.88 32.97
CA TRP A 747 26.42 11.13 32.19
C TRP A 747 26.08 9.79 32.83
N ALA A 748 27.09 9.07 33.33
CA ALA A 748 26.88 7.83 34.09
C ALA A 748 26.10 8.09 35.38
N ASP A 749 26.49 9.13 36.14
CA ASP A 749 25.81 9.53 37.37
C ASP A 749 24.34 9.89 37.16
N ILE A 750 24.03 10.65 36.08
CA ILE A 750 22.65 10.95 35.70
C ILE A 750 21.92 9.65 35.34
N ALA A 751 22.48 8.82 34.45
CA ALA A 751 21.82 7.61 33.99
C ALA A 751 21.50 6.62 35.12
N ASP A 752 22.36 6.53 36.13
CA ASP A 752 22.20 5.62 37.27
C ASP A 752 21.25 6.15 38.34
N ASN A 753 21.03 7.48 38.39
CA ASN A 753 20.22 8.14 39.42
C ASN A 753 18.99 8.89 38.88
N LEU A 754 18.68 8.77 37.58
CA LEU A 754 17.46 9.30 36.98
C LEU A 754 16.25 8.53 37.48
N LEU A 755 15.23 9.24 37.99
CA LEU A 755 14.12 8.63 38.71
C LEU A 755 13.25 7.78 37.79
N ILE A 756 13.08 6.50 38.13
CA ILE A 756 12.06 5.61 37.58
C ILE A 756 11.17 5.16 38.74
N LEU A 757 9.89 5.48 38.67
CA LEU A 757 8.92 5.21 39.73
C LEU A 757 8.44 3.76 39.61
N GLN A 758 9.20 2.83 40.18
CA GLN A 758 8.85 1.41 40.19
C GLN A 758 8.62 0.95 41.63
N ASP A 759 7.50 0.27 41.88
CA ASP A 759 7.27 -0.42 43.14
C ASP A 759 8.23 -1.63 43.25
N PRO A 760 9.16 -1.66 44.22
CA PRO A 760 10.15 -2.73 44.33
C PRO A 760 9.54 -4.09 44.70
N GLU A 761 8.31 -4.14 45.24
CA GLU A 761 7.66 -5.40 45.60
C GLU A 761 6.90 -6.01 44.42
N SER A 762 6.02 -5.24 43.75
CA SER A 762 5.22 -5.75 42.64
C SER A 762 5.91 -5.64 41.28
N GLY A 763 6.88 -4.75 41.13
CA GLY A 763 7.49 -4.40 39.84
C GLY A 763 6.61 -3.51 38.96
N LEU A 764 5.45 -3.04 39.46
CA LEU A 764 4.58 -2.10 38.77
C LEU A 764 5.29 -0.74 38.63
N ILE A 765 5.36 -0.24 37.40
CA ILE A 765 5.95 1.05 37.08
C ILE A 765 4.83 2.07 37.02
N GLU A 766 4.97 3.20 37.71
CA GLU A 766 4.09 4.36 37.55
C GLU A 766 4.48 5.11 36.27
N GLN A 767 3.50 5.40 35.42
CA GLN A 767 3.74 6.00 34.09
C GLN A 767 4.41 7.36 34.21
N PHE A 768 4.00 8.17 35.19
CA PHE A 768 4.60 9.43 35.60
C PHE A 768 4.18 9.71 37.03
N ALA A 769 4.85 10.66 37.70
CA ALA A 769 4.59 10.96 39.10
C ALA A 769 3.12 11.35 39.35
N GLY A 770 2.40 10.53 40.12
CA GLY A 770 1.02 10.79 40.51
C GLY A 770 -0.06 10.18 39.61
N PHE A 771 0.31 9.45 38.54
CA PHE A 771 -0.65 8.75 37.67
C PHE A 771 -1.61 7.85 38.45
N PHE A 772 -1.13 7.15 39.47
CA PHE A 772 -1.99 6.24 40.26
C PHE A 772 -3.06 6.96 41.07
N ASN A 773 -2.95 8.28 41.25
CA ASN A 773 -3.93 9.10 41.97
C ASN A 773 -5.04 9.65 41.05
N LEU A 774 -4.93 9.48 39.73
CA LEU A 774 -5.94 9.92 38.77
C LEU A 774 -7.21 9.07 38.84
N ALA A 775 -8.32 9.61 38.34
CA ALA A 775 -9.61 8.94 38.35
C ALA A 775 -9.64 7.75 37.37
N GLU A 776 -10.30 6.65 37.72
CA GLU A 776 -10.53 5.56 36.77
C GLU A 776 -11.65 5.89 35.78
N VAL A 777 -11.51 5.45 34.53
CA VAL A 777 -12.58 5.53 33.53
C VAL A 777 -13.61 4.43 33.77
N ASP A 778 -14.90 4.80 33.74
CA ASP A 778 -16.01 3.85 33.67
C ASP A 778 -16.12 3.25 32.25
N TRP A 779 -15.22 2.31 31.92
CA TRP A 779 -15.16 1.65 30.62
C TRP A 779 -16.50 1.04 30.16
N PRO A 780 -17.29 0.36 31.04
CA PRO A 780 -18.63 -0.08 30.69
C PRO A 780 -19.56 1.02 30.16
N ALA A 781 -19.47 2.25 30.71
CA ALA A 781 -20.29 3.37 30.25
C ALA A 781 -19.89 3.90 28.85
N VAL A 782 -18.66 3.65 28.41
CA VAL A 782 -18.11 4.15 27.12
C VAL A 782 -17.78 3.01 26.13
N GLN A 783 -18.32 1.82 26.34
CA GLN A 783 -18.05 0.64 25.52
C GLN A 783 -18.49 0.81 24.05
N ASP A 784 -19.60 1.51 23.82
CA ASP A 784 -20.24 1.69 22.50
C ASP A 784 -19.87 3.03 21.84
N ARG A 785 -18.80 3.68 22.32
CA ARG A 785 -18.33 4.96 21.78
C ARG A 785 -17.86 4.82 20.33
N THR A 786 -17.94 5.92 19.59
CA THR A 786 -17.45 6.03 18.21
C THR A 786 -16.28 7.01 18.05
N GLU A 787 -15.81 7.56 19.16
CA GLU A 787 -14.79 8.61 19.23
C GLU A 787 -13.75 8.26 20.28
N SER A 788 -12.63 8.98 20.28
CA SER A 788 -11.54 8.78 21.22
C SER A 788 -11.90 9.26 22.62
N MET A 789 -11.23 8.72 23.63
CA MET A 789 -11.49 9.11 25.02
C MET A 789 -11.22 10.60 25.29
N GLN A 790 -10.25 11.22 24.61
CA GLN A 790 -10.02 12.66 24.71
C GLN A 790 -11.13 13.50 24.08
N VAL A 791 -11.79 13.03 23.02
CA VAL A 791 -12.97 13.71 22.47
C VAL A 791 -14.13 13.67 23.46
N ILE A 792 -14.28 12.55 24.17
CA ILE A 792 -15.37 12.34 25.15
C ILE A 792 -15.14 13.12 26.45
N LEU A 793 -13.91 13.09 26.97
CA LEU A 793 -13.55 13.68 28.27
C LEU A 793 -13.06 15.13 28.14
N GLY A 794 -12.68 15.57 26.94
CA GLY A 794 -11.85 16.77 26.76
C GLY A 794 -10.39 16.52 27.13
N ILE A 795 -9.52 17.51 26.87
CA ILE A 795 -8.09 17.43 27.18
C ILE A 795 -7.87 17.35 28.69
N ASP A 796 -8.44 18.30 29.45
CA ASP A 796 -8.33 18.32 30.91
C ASP A 796 -8.90 17.04 31.54
N GLY A 797 -10.06 16.59 31.03
CA GLY A 797 -10.68 15.37 31.52
C GLY A 797 -9.83 14.12 31.22
N ALA A 798 -9.22 14.01 30.04
CA ALA A 798 -8.31 12.90 29.75
C ALA A 798 -7.08 12.92 30.67
N ASN A 799 -6.51 14.11 30.94
CA ASN A 799 -5.37 14.31 31.83
C ASN A 799 -5.68 13.96 33.30
N GLU A 800 -6.94 14.12 33.74
CA GLU A 800 -7.41 13.78 35.08
C GLU A 800 -7.76 12.28 35.28
N HIS A 801 -7.69 11.46 34.23
CA HIS A 801 -8.10 10.06 34.27
C HIS A 801 -6.98 9.09 33.88
N GLN A 802 -7.02 7.87 34.43
CA GLN A 802 -6.11 6.78 34.07
C GLN A 802 -6.45 6.16 32.70
N VAL A 803 -6.40 6.97 31.65
CA VAL A 803 -6.69 6.56 30.27
C VAL A 803 -5.55 6.93 29.34
N LEU A 804 -5.04 5.95 28.60
CA LEU A 804 -3.91 6.16 27.71
C LEU A 804 -4.39 6.25 26.27
N LYS A 805 -3.86 7.21 25.50
CA LYS A 805 -4.00 7.29 24.04
C LYS A 805 -3.35 6.10 23.35
N GLN A 806 -2.19 5.69 23.85
CA GLN A 806 -1.33 4.66 23.27
C GLN A 806 -0.36 4.09 24.33
N PRO A 807 0.35 2.98 24.05
CA PRO A 807 1.30 2.40 24.99
C PRO A 807 2.41 3.39 25.38
N ASP A 808 2.71 3.46 26.68
CA ASP A 808 3.79 4.29 27.25
C ASP A 808 4.78 3.39 28.04
N VAL A 809 4.43 2.95 29.24
CA VAL A 809 5.21 1.95 30.00
C VAL A 809 5.36 0.65 29.20
N LEU A 810 4.29 0.20 28.53
CA LEU A 810 4.34 -0.98 27.67
C LEU A 810 5.14 -0.74 26.38
N MET A 811 5.28 0.51 25.93
CA MET A 811 6.18 0.86 24.82
C MET A 811 7.63 0.69 25.24
N LEU A 812 7.99 1.15 26.44
CA LEU A 812 9.33 0.96 27.01
C LEU A 812 9.70 -0.53 27.07
N MET A 813 8.78 -1.35 27.59
CA MET A 813 8.97 -2.80 27.67
C MET A 813 9.01 -3.48 26.28
N ALA A 814 8.33 -2.91 25.28
CA ALA A 814 8.41 -3.43 23.91
C ALA A 814 9.77 -3.16 23.27
N LEU A 815 10.35 -1.98 23.48
CA LEU A 815 11.63 -1.58 22.88
C LEU A 815 12.85 -2.13 23.63
N LEU A 816 12.78 -2.18 24.96
CA LEU A 816 13.85 -2.66 25.84
C LEU A 816 13.41 -3.88 26.66
N PRO A 817 12.98 -4.99 26.01
CA PRO A 817 12.41 -6.13 26.72
C PRO A 817 13.40 -6.86 27.64
N ASP A 818 14.70 -6.68 27.42
CA ASP A 818 15.76 -7.33 28.20
C ASP A 818 16.04 -6.63 29.54
N GLU A 819 15.48 -5.42 29.75
CA GLU A 819 15.59 -4.66 31.01
C GLU A 819 14.56 -5.09 32.06
N PHE A 820 13.59 -5.94 31.67
CA PHE A 820 12.47 -6.34 32.52
C PHE A 820 12.34 -7.85 32.62
N SER A 821 12.03 -8.32 33.83
CA SER A 821 11.62 -9.70 34.06
C SER A 821 10.23 -9.97 33.47
N HIS A 822 9.95 -11.26 33.22
CA HIS A 822 8.62 -11.67 32.75
C HIS A 822 7.51 -11.32 33.76
N SER A 823 7.79 -11.35 35.07
CA SER A 823 6.83 -10.94 36.10
C SER A 823 6.52 -9.45 36.07
N GLU A 824 7.51 -8.58 35.89
CA GLU A 824 7.30 -7.15 35.75
C GLU A 824 6.46 -6.85 34.50
N LEU A 825 6.75 -7.52 33.39
CA LEU A 825 5.96 -7.39 32.16
C LEU A 825 4.49 -7.76 32.39
N GLN A 826 4.21 -8.86 33.09
CA GLN A 826 2.85 -9.31 33.37
C GLN A 826 2.07 -8.33 34.24
N VAL A 827 2.70 -7.81 35.30
CA VAL A 827 2.08 -6.85 36.23
C VAL A 827 1.74 -5.54 35.51
N ASN A 828 2.67 -5.00 34.73
CA ASN A 828 2.45 -3.77 33.99
C ASN A 828 1.44 -3.97 32.85
N TRP A 829 1.44 -5.11 32.15
CA TRP A 829 0.42 -5.42 31.15
C TRP A 829 -0.98 -5.43 31.75
N ALA A 830 -1.16 -6.16 32.86
CA ALA A 830 -2.46 -6.27 33.52
C ALA A 830 -3.00 -4.91 33.97
N TYR A 831 -2.11 -3.97 34.31
CA TYR A 831 -2.49 -2.63 34.71
C TYR A 831 -2.81 -1.71 33.53
N TYR A 832 -1.91 -1.62 32.55
CA TYR A 832 -1.98 -0.62 31.47
C TYR A 832 -2.82 -1.04 30.28
N ASN A 833 -2.80 -2.32 29.88
CA ASN A 833 -3.57 -2.77 28.72
C ASN A 833 -5.08 -2.44 28.79
N PRO A 834 -5.80 -2.68 29.91
CA PRO A 834 -7.23 -2.33 29.98
C PRO A 834 -7.48 -0.82 30.06
N ARG A 835 -6.46 0.01 30.32
CA ARG A 835 -6.54 1.47 30.42
C ARG A 835 -6.20 2.19 29.12
N THR A 836 -5.72 1.48 28.10
CA THR A 836 -5.38 2.08 26.80
C THR A 836 -6.57 2.10 25.83
N ASP A 837 -6.83 3.23 25.19
CA ASP A 837 -7.83 3.36 24.12
C ASP A 837 -7.35 2.73 22.81
N HIS A 838 -7.45 1.40 22.73
CA HIS A 838 -7.03 0.64 21.54
C HIS A 838 -7.86 0.89 20.29
N SER A 839 -9.09 1.39 20.43
CA SER A 839 -10.06 1.50 19.33
C SER A 839 -9.91 2.83 18.60
N TYR A 840 -9.86 3.93 19.36
CA TYR A 840 -9.92 5.30 18.83
C TYR A 840 -8.77 6.18 19.30
N GLY A 841 -7.91 5.68 20.19
CA GLY A 841 -6.61 6.28 20.48
C GLY A 841 -5.68 6.18 19.27
N SER A 842 -4.38 6.12 19.49
CA SER A 842 -3.44 6.16 18.38
C SER A 842 -3.43 4.90 17.50
N SER A 843 -3.14 5.08 16.20
CA SER A 843 -2.89 3.98 15.27
C SER A 843 -1.61 3.19 15.59
N LEU A 844 -0.67 3.82 16.31
CA LEU A 844 0.64 3.25 16.66
C LEU A 844 0.49 2.09 17.67
N GLY A 845 -0.49 2.19 18.56
CA GLY A 845 -0.60 1.33 19.74
C GLY A 845 -0.84 -0.15 19.45
N PRO A 846 -1.88 -0.55 18.70
CA PRO A 846 -2.27 -1.96 18.63
C PRO A 846 -1.18 -2.89 18.09
N ALA A 847 -0.40 -2.46 17.09
CA ALA A 847 0.67 -3.31 16.58
C ALA A 847 1.76 -3.57 17.63
N MET A 848 2.10 -2.57 18.46
CA MET A 848 3.07 -2.76 19.54
C MET A 848 2.50 -3.61 20.68
N MET A 849 1.20 -3.45 20.99
CA MET A 849 0.51 -4.31 21.96
C MET A 849 0.50 -5.77 21.52
N ALA A 850 0.40 -6.05 20.21
CA ALA A 850 0.53 -7.41 19.69
C ALA A 850 1.94 -8.00 19.97
N ARG A 851 3.00 -7.21 19.82
CA ARG A 851 4.36 -7.61 20.18
C ARG A 851 4.49 -7.90 21.67
N VAL A 852 3.98 -7.02 22.53
CA VAL A 852 4.02 -7.22 24.00
C VAL A 852 3.24 -8.47 24.42
N ALA A 853 2.05 -8.70 23.85
CA ALA A 853 1.28 -9.91 24.10
C ALA A 853 2.04 -11.20 23.69
N CYS A 854 2.81 -11.17 22.60
CA CYS A 854 3.68 -12.28 22.21
C CYS A 854 4.81 -12.52 23.23
N LEU A 855 5.42 -11.47 23.78
CA LEU A 855 6.45 -11.58 24.83
C LEU A 855 5.91 -12.26 26.11
N MET A 856 4.61 -12.16 26.36
CA MET A 856 3.92 -12.84 27.45
C MET A 856 3.43 -14.26 27.11
N GLY A 857 3.62 -14.73 25.89
CA GLY A 857 3.09 -16.02 25.43
C GLY A 857 1.57 -16.03 25.22
N GLN A 858 0.97 -14.90 24.81
CA GLN A 858 -0.47 -14.74 24.59
C GLN A 858 -0.81 -14.50 23.11
N PRO A 859 -0.68 -15.52 22.23
CA PRO A 859 -0.79 -15.33 20.78
C PRO A 859 -2.19 -14.95 20.29
N GLU A 860 -3.26 -15.39 20.97
CA GLU A 860 -4.63 -15.00 20.60
C GLU A 860 -4.92 -13.53 20.92
N VAL A 861 -4.46 -13.05 22.08
CA VAL A 861 -4.56 -11.63 22.47
C VAL A 861 -3.71 -10.78 21.50
N ALA A 862 -2.51 -11.24 21.17
CA ALA A 862 -1.67 -10.59 20.17
C ALA A 862 -2.38 -10.47 18.82
N TYR A 863 -3.08 -11.52 18.38
CA TYR A 863 -3.86 -11.51 17.14
C TYR A 863 -4.98 -10.47 17.14
N GLU A 864 -5.70 -10.30 18.25
CA GLU A 864 -6.74 -9.27 18.36
C GLU A 864 -6.19 -7.87 18.14
N HIS A 865 -5.08 -7.53 18.82
CA HIS A 865 -4.42 -6.24 18.64
C HIS A 865 -3.82 -6.08 17.23
N PHE A 866 -3.22 -7.15 16.68
CA PHE A 866 -2.70 -7.16 15.31
C PHE A 866 -3.81 -6.85 14.30
N MET A 867 -4.99 -7.45 14.43
CA MET A 867 -6.09 -7.20 13.50
C MET A 867 -6.71 -5.81 13.65
N ARG A 868 -6.64 -5.19 14.84
CA ARG A 868 -7.02 -3.77 15.02
C ARG A 868 -6.11 -2.85 14.19
N ALA A 869 -4.80 -3.10 14.19
CA ALA A 869 -3.85 -2.37 13.34
C ALA A 869 -4.04 -2.70 11.85
N ALA A 870 -4.18 -3.98 11.51
CA ALA A 870 -4.28 -4.46 10.12
C ALA A 870 -5.50 -3.90 9.37
N ARG A 871 -6.57 -3.59 10.11
CA ARG A 871 -7.81 -3.07 9.54
C ARG A 871 -7.93 -1.55 9.55
N ALA A 872 -6.93 -0.83 10.07
CA ALA A 872 -6.96 0.62 10.25
C ALA A 872 -7.29 1.36 8.95
N ASP A 873 -6.52 1.08 7.89
CA ASP A 873 -6.64 1.80 6.62
C ASP A 873 -7.67 1.16 5.71
N ILE A 874 -7.45 -0.06 5.17
CA ILE A 874 -8.32 -0.73 4.16
C ILE A 874 -9.80 -0.82 4.55
N PHE A 875 -10.10 -0.90 5.85
CA PHE A 875 -11.47 -1.01 6.35
C PHE A 875 -11.94 0.26 7.08
N ASN A 876 -11.09 1.29 7.18
CA ASN A 876 -11.36 2.57 7.85
C ASN A 876 -12.01 2.41 9.23
N VAL A 877 -11.56 1.43 10.03
CA VAL A 877 -12.18 1.13 11.34
C VAL A 877 -12.02 2.27 12.35
N ARG A 878 -11.11 3.22 12.07
CA ARG A 878 -10.86 4.43 12.86
C ARG A 878 -11.59 5.68 12.33
N GLY A 879 -12.19 5.62 11.15
CA GLY A 879 -12.93 6.74 10.54
C GLY A 879 -12.09 7.81 9.85
N ASN A 880 -10.77 7.85 10.04
CA ASN A 880 -9.87 8.90 9.57
C ASN A 880 -8.85 8.46 8.50
N ALA A 881 -9.04 7.30 7.86
CA ALA A 881 -8.16 6.87 6.75
C ALA A 881 -8.24 7.83 5.54
N GLY A 882 -9.26 8.69 5.47
CA GLY A 882 -9.38 9.72 4.44
C GLY A 882 -8.26 10.77 4.44
N ASP A 883 -7.60 10.98 5.58
CA ASP A 883 -6.53 11.97 5.74
C ASP A 883 -5.16 11.45 5.26
N GLY A 884 -5.06 10.14 5.04
CA GLY A 884 -3.88 9.43 4.58
C GLY A 884 -3.57 8.17 5.42
N MET A 885 -2.68 7.34 4.88
CA MET A 885 -2.23 6.06 5.43
C MET A 885 -1.61 6.22 6.81
N HIS A 886 -1.95 5.34 7.74
CA HIS A 886 -1.26 5.26 9.03
C HIS A 886 0.07 4.52 8.89
N ILE A 887 1.13 5.23 8.48
CA ILE A 887 2.40 4.58 8.09
C ILE A 887 3.11 3.91 9.27
N ALA A 888 2.98 4.46 10.49
CA ALA A 888 3.50 3.84 11.69
C ALA A 888 2.77 2.54 12.05
N SER A 889 1.45 2.47 11.85
CA SER A 889 0.69 1.21 11.95
C SER A 889 1.21 0.17 10.95
N SER A 890 1.49 0.59 9.71
CA SER A 890 2.05 -0.29 8.67
C SER A 890 3.42 -0.87 9.06
N GLY A 891 4.33 -0.04 9.58
CA GLY A 891 5.63 -0.49 10.09
C GLY A 891 5.49 -1.37 11.35
N GLY A 892 4.58 -1.01 12.25
CA GLY A 892 4.23 -1.78 13.42
C GLY A 892 3.71 -3.18 13.10
N LEU A 893 2.89 -3.35 12.05
CA LEU A 893 2.41 -4.67 11.62
C LEU A 893 3.55 -5.60 11.25
N TRP A 894 4.54 -5.11 10.50
CA TRP A 894 5.73 -5.88 10.19
C TRP A 894 6.51 -6.26 11.46
N GLN A 895 6.66 -5.33 12.40
CA GLN A 895 7.32 -5.61 13.68
C GLN A 895 6.56 -6.63 14.53
N ALA A 896 5.23 -6.57 14.56
CA ALA A 896 4.40 -7.54 15.27
C ALA A 896 4.61 -8.95 14.71
N LEU A 897 4.75 -9.10 13.39
CA LEU A 897 5.04 -10.39 12.75
C LEU A 897 6.46 -10.88 13.07
N VAL A 898 7.46 -10.03 12.89
CA VAL A 898 8.87 -10.43 12.98
C VAL A 898 9.34 -10.52 14.43
N PHE A 899 9.11 -9.50 15.25
CA PHE A 899 9.56 -9.45 16.64
C PHE A 899 8.54 -9.99 17.63
N GLY A 900 7.24 -10.03 17.27
CA GLY A 900 6.17 -10.61 18.08
C GLY A 900 5.94 -12.08 17.75
N PHE A 901 5.13 -12.36 16.72
CA PHE A 901 4.65 -13.71 16.37
C PHE A 901 5.78 -14.68 16.00
N ALA A 902 6.84 -14.22 15.33
CA ALA A 902 8.03 -15.05 15.10
C ALA A 902 9.01 -15.01 16.27
N GLY A 903 8.93 -13.99 17.13
CA GLY A 903 9.84 -13.79 18.24
C GLY A 903 11.30 -13.69 17.81
N LEU A 904 11.57 -13.07 16.65
CA LEU A 904 12.92 -12.97 16.09
C LEU A 904 13.80 -12.12 16.99
N ARG A 905 14.96 -12.68 17.37
CA ARG A 905 16.02 -11.99 18.10
C ARG A 905 17.35 -12.21 17.38
N GLN A 906 18.13 -11.15 17.26
CA GLN A 906 19.48 -11.20 16.71
C GLN A 906 20.52 -11.47 17.81
N ASP A 907 21.35 -12.49 17.60
CA ASP A 907 22.50 -12.83 18.42
C ASP A 907 23.77 -12.91 17.55
N GLY A 908 24.62 -11.88 17.64
CA GLY A 908 25.75 -11.68 16.71
C GLY A 908 25.30 -11.61 15.26
N ASP A 909 25.88 -12.47 14.41
CA ASP A 909 25.51 -12.63 12.99
C ASP A 909 24.30 -13.56 12.78
N GLY A 910 23.80 -14.19 13.85
CA GLY A 910 22.72 -15.18 13.80
C GLY A 910 21.36 -14.63 14.21
N ILE A 911 20.33 -15.43 13.93
CA ILE A 911 18.96 -15.20 14.43
C ILE A 911 18.47 -16.38 15.25
N THR A 912 17.66 -16.08 16.25
CA THR A 912 16.84 -17.04 16.99
C THR A 912 15.38 -16.62 16.88
N THR A 913 14.47 -17.59 17.00
CA THR A 913 13.02 -17.34 16.98
C THR A 913 12.36 -17.97 18.20
N SER A 914 11.29 -17.35 18.69
CA SER A 914 10.43 -17.88 19.74
C SER A 914 8.97 -17.76 19.28
N PRO A 915 8.51 -18.66 18.40
CA PRO A 915 7.24 -18.50 17.70
C PRO A 915 6.01 -18.53 18.62
N GLN A 916 5.05 -17.64 18.33
CA GLN A 916 3.79 -17.44 19.03
C GLN A 916 2.64 -17.36 18.02
N LEU A 917 2.48 -18.36 17.14
CA LEU A 917 1.43 -18.30 16.12
C LEU A 917 0.02 -18.43 16.72
N PRO A 918 -0.94 -17.56 16.35
CA PRO A 918 -2.34 -17.72 16.75
C PRO A 918 -2.94 -18.95 16.09
N SER A 919 -4.02 -19.44 16.66
CA SER A 919 -4.61 -20.74 16.37
C SER A 919 -4.99 -20.95 14.90
N ARG A 920 -5.37 -19.87 14.24
CA ARG A 920 -5.80 -19.85 12.84
C ARG A 920 -4.64 -19.81 11.82
N TRP A 921 -3.45 -19.37 12.23
CA TRP A 921 -2.30 -19.31 11.33
C TRP A 921 -1.61 -20.68 11.26
N ARG A 922 -1.45 -21.17 10.03
CA ARG A 922 -0.77 -22.44 9.73
C ARG A 922 0.71 -22.22 9.46
N ARG A 923 1.04 -21.04 8.90
CA ARG A 923 2.41 -20.69 8.52
C ARG A 923 2.63 -19.18 8.61
N LEU A 924 3.82 -18.80 9.05
CA LEU A 924 4.38 -17.46 8.93
C LEU A 924 5.76 -17.58 8.28
N ALA A 925 5.97 -16.95 7.12
CA ALA A 925 7.27 -16.98 6.46
C ALA A 925 7.69 -15.61 5.93
N PHE A 926 8.96 -15.26 6.06
CA PHE A 926 9.52 -13.98 5.63
C PHE A 926 11.05 -14.06 5.50
N LYS A 927 11.65 -12.98 4.99
CA LYS A 927 13.10 -12.83 4.92
C LYS A 927 13.57 -11.59 5.66
N VAL A 928 14.77 -11.69 6.22
CA VAL A 928 15.49 -10.56 6.79
C VAL A 928 16.95 -10.59 6.36
N ARG A 929 17.57 -9.42 6.33
CA ARG A 929 18.98 -9.21 5.99
C ARG A 929 19.72 -8.71 7.22
N ILE A 930 20.72 -9.45 7.66
CA ILE A 930 21.59 -9.12 8.81
C ILE A 930 23.03 -9.25 8.36
N HIS A 931 23.85 -8.23 8.60
CA HIS A 931 25.25 -8.16 8.16
C HIS A 931 25.44 -8.61 6.70
N ASP A 932 24.58 -8.08 5.81
CA ASP A 932 24.50 -8.40 4.39
C ASP A 932 24.12 -9.83 3.99
N GLN A 933 23.71 -10.67 4.93
CA GLN A 933 23.24 -12.03 4.69
C GLN A 933 21.72 -12.14 4.79
N TRP A 934 21.10 -12.81 3.81
CA TRP A 934 19.68 -13.11 3.84
C TRP A 934 19.40 -14.35 4.68
N HIS A 935 18.50 -14.21 5.65
CA HIS A 935 17.95 -15.30 6.44
C HIS A 935 16.48 -15.48 6.07
N GLU A 936 16.09 -16.71 5.75
CA GLU A 936 14.71 -17.09 5.51
C GLU A 936 14.16 -17.76 6.77
N VAL A 937 13.02 -17.26 7.24
CA VAL A 937 12.29 -17.80 8.39
C VAL A 937 10.99 -18.40 7.86
N ASP A 938 10.77 -19.69 8.11
CA ASP A 938 9.54 -20.41 7.74
C ASP A 938 9.02 -21.17 8.96
N ILE A 939 8.08 -20.57 9.68
CA ILE A 939 7.47 -21.14 10.88
C ILE A 939 6.17 -21.80 10.45
N ARG A 940 6.05 -23.10 10.71
CA ARG A 940 4.84 -23.89 10.45
C ARG A 940 4.30 -24.46 11.73
N ARG A 941 2.99 -24.43 11.89
CA ARG A 941 2.33 -25.17 12.97
C ARG A 941 2.42 -26.66 12.64
N SER A 942 2.87 -27.48 13.59
CA SER A 942 2.81 -28.93 13.46
C SER A 942 1.35 -29.36 13.26
N ALA A 943 1.13 -30.20 12.25
CA ALA A 943 -0.20 -30.71 11.88
C ALA A 943 -0.88 -31.50 13.01
#